data_AF-A0A397HWF5-F1
#
_entry.id   AF-A0A397HWF5-F1
#
_cell.length_a   1.000
_cell.length_b   1.000
_cell.length_c   1.000
_cell.angle_alpha   90.00
_cell.angle_beta   90.00
_cell.angle_gamma   90.00
#
_symmetry.space_group_name_H-M   'P 1'
#
loop_
_entity.id
_entity.type
_entity.pdbx_description
1 polymer ?
#
loop_
_entity_poly.entity_id
_entity_poly.type
_entity_poly.pdbx_seq_one_letter_code
_entity_poly.pdbx_strand_id
1 'polypeptide(L)'
;MPAPPQAEIIDGIKTFIPLENNPDVLKLLCENLQISWDLDFHDVISTSPAFLQECYFRPCHALIVLADRPIYQAARSAVKPTISEYKGSGPNEPVIWMKQTIGHACGLMALLHVVFNLEGGRYVRPGTAIDALRQQAILLGPTERAQLLYDSSFLEEAHMDAASRGSSNVPSPREDNQHHFLAFVQKDGKVWELNGGMNGPLFRGVLGEGEDLLSERGLELTAQDFLIAAEQTGCDEMSIVAITGADAVFPRYGPIANAVAGVMFLSTPHRYGDKTTSWNRFRDILDATTGRNLKIPSATIEQEGSILLDLADRFEGISFRTPILSVYELRESKNSSTPLRPKYQQLVNCEACSTHAPMETVIGLNLNHHDTCLFTRSVGGEGLPELNKFIYETLHNAAQLVTLRFADQEYQYATMSAYSPTMSELPLKAEQMELTEWPSNKATEWPSNRATEGTSLSGFELVYPTTPKPEIRRTLHLPCYLLNMHSANGDFCGREDILERLAAELLPSQNIVTASGTALRQFALCGFGGIGKTEIAREFSRRHKACFDAVFWVVADEIAKLDHHYQQISLALGLENSSECKSQVVSREIVKGWLSNPRKHLSGSDELSQPGQTRSEATWLLIFDNADDPMILADYWPQGSGSILITSRDPLAKSMFTRRPSGLDLGPLSQQDSLCLFNHLTSISNEPEDTTARQISDALGGVPLAISQMAGIIRRQDLTLSEFFELYTDHEEHASLYETKFDTSLVTYRHSLSTVWAFEKLKPQARQLLELISFLDPDVIREDLLMEASVELLSDGAQFKKSSYIEARSDLLQSSLVQRDKQKQQISVHRVVQDVILATMDVAKRRFMFDKVVRILWADWPSAMPKPSKEPELPQPKSSGGRLYVGRWPLWSAISDPSEATRLLFAKLLNEAAWYQKERGRTKQFDGFFSIARSICDSSTHPDRDSLLADIHFCLGAIAMDASDFETSRIHKERSLDLVSNICKQLGTADERLYLAYAERGISRIQDRRYEEGEADLKEALRIRKALGNYIPRSGEANLSWALLAQGKLEECNTLLLDSLAGREKALGKDDRESVRTGLILYALGNLRAAQNQWDESFEYHQRAWHHMRATVGERDFYTANVAHKLAEHLIRSGRSEEAIAMINGALDIWSVDPSAHKNEIARTTFLKGKLFEATGKMQKASIALRVACRLRKEITKEDRDVKSLTAEDFDEIVAFWAR
;
A
#
# COMPACT_ATOMS: atom_id res chain seq x y z
N MET A 1 23.93 -26.23 30.73
CA MET A 1 24.31 -25.05 29.94
C MET A 1 25.82 -24.89 30.03
N PRO A 2 26.50 -24.23 29.06
CA PRO A 2 27.81 -23.65 29.32
C PRO A 2 27.71 -22.61 30.47
N ALA A 3 28.83 -22.24 31.06
CA ALA A 3 28.88 -21.09 31.95
C ALA A 3 28.72 -19.79 31.12
N PRO A 4 28.10 -18.72 31.67
CA PRO A 4 28.06 -17.43 30.99
C PRO A 4 29.49 -16.89 30.78
N PRO A 5 29.73 -16.11 29.70
CA PRO A 5 31.04 -15.50 29.48
C PRO A 5 31.39 -14.53 30.62
N GLN A 6 32.68 -14.47 30.99
CA GLN A 6 33.20 -13.59 32.04
C GLN A 6 33.88 -12.37 31.42
N ALA A 7 33.95 -11.25 32.16
CA ALA A 7 34.66 -10.06 31.69
C ALA A 7 36.17 -10.34 31.55
N GLU A 8 36.80 -9.80 30.51
CA GLU A 8 38.25 -9.80 30.35
C GLU A 8 38.88 -8.52 30.90
N ILE A 9 40.14 -8.58 31.34
CA ILE A 9 40.93 -7.39 31.64
C ILE A 9 41.88 -7.14 30.46
N ILE A 10 41.64 -6.04 29.75
CA ILE A 10 42.36 -5.63 28.54
C ILE A 10 42.99 -4.26 28.80
N ASP A 11 44.32 -4.18 28.69
CA ASP A 11 45.12 -2.98 29.00
C ASP A 11 44.83 -2.34 30.38
N GLY A 12 44.42 -3.16 31.35
CA GLY A 12 44.06 -2.76 32.71
C GLY A 12 42.58 -2.33 32.88
N ILE A 13 41.80 -2.32 31.81
CA ILE A 13 40.36 -2.00 31.81
C ILE A 13 39.56 -3.31 31.84
N LYS A 14 38.50 -3.35 32.65
CA LYS A 14 37.52 -4.44 32.66
C LYS A 14 36.60 -4.28 31.44
N THR A 15 36.48 -5.29 30.60
CA THR A 15 35.76 -5.22 29.32
C THR A 15 34.78 -6.37 29.18
N PHE A 16 33.54 -6.03 28.84
CA PHE A 16 32.46 -6.98 28.60
C PHE A 16 32.41 -7.39 27.11
N ILE A 17 31.56 -8.39 26.78
CA ILE A 17 30.98 -8.48 25.44
C ILE A 17 29.98 -7.32 25.25
N PRO A 18 29.83 -6.73 24.06
CA PRO A 18 28.83 -5.69 23.83
C PRO A 18 27.40 -6.26 23.89
N LEU A 19 26.46 -5.40 24.25
CA LEU A 19 25.03 -5.71 24.26
C LEU A 19 24.43 -5.45 22.86
N GLU A 20 23.45 -6.24 22.45
CA GLU A 20 22.62 -5.96 21.26
C GLU A 20 21.54 -4.93 21.64
N ASN A 21 21.30 -3.90 20.81
CA ASN A 21 20.23 -2.91 21.05
C ASN A 21 18.89 -3.46 20.55
N ASN A 22 18.38 -4.46 21.27
CA ASN A 22 17.21 -5.26 20.92
C ASN A 22 16.24 -5.28 22.14
N PRO A 23 14.92 -5.07 21.93
CA PRO A 23 13.94 -5.07 23.01
C PRO A 23 13.98 -6.29 23.94
N ASP A 24 14.09 -7.52 23.40
CA ASP A 24 14.10 -8.75 24.21
C ASP A 24 15.39 -8.87 25.03
N VAL A 25 16.53 -8.43 24.47
CA VAL A 25 17.83 -8.42 25.16
C VAL A 25 17.83 -7.40 26.31
N LEU A 26 17.24 -6.22 26.09
CA LEU A 26 17.06 -5.19 27.13
C LEU A 26 16.04 -5.63 28.20
N LYS A 27 14.98 -6.35 27.81
CA LYS A 27 13.96 -6.89 28.71
C LYS A 27 14.51 -8.02 29.58
N LEU A 28 15.30 -8.94 29.00
CA LEU A 28 16.05 -9.95 29.73
C LEU A 28 17.07 -9.32 30.71
N LEU A 29 17.76 -8.25 30.31
CA LEU A 29 18.64 -7.51 31.21
C LEU A 29 17.84 -6.88 32.37
N CYS A 30 16.64 -6.35 32.13
CA CYS A 30 15.73 -5.89 33.17
C CYS A 30 15.25 -7.02 34.11
N GLU A 31 14.95 -8.21 33.59
CA GLU A 31 14.59 -9.38 34.40
C GLU A 31 15.76 -9.83 35.30
N ASN A 32 16.96 -9.98 34.72
CA ASN A 32 18.18 -10.32 35.44
C ASN A 32 18.52 -9.29 36.53
N LEU A 33 18.26 -8.00 36.28
CA LEU A 33 18.44 -6.91 37.25
C LEU A 33 17.25 -6.72 38.21
N GLN A 34 16.17 -7.51 38.08
CA GLN A 34 14.95 -7.41 38.90
C GLN A 34 14.24 -6.04 38.82
N ILE A 35 14.31 -5.38 37.68
CA ILE A 35 13.60 -4.13 37.35
C ILE A 35 12.10 -4.44 37.16
N SER A 36 11.19 -3.47 37.32
CA SER A 36 9.76 -3.74 37.19
C SER A 36 9.36 -4.10 35.76
N TRP A 37 8.35 -4.98 35.64
CA TRP A 37 7.73 -5.37 34.38
C TRP A 37 6.76 -4.29 33.85
N ASP A 38 6.52 -3.24 34.63
CA ASP A 38 5.81 -2.02 34.21
C ASP A 38 6.57 -1.21 33.14
N LEU A 39 7.83 -1.57 32.84
CA LEU A 39 8.67 -0.93 31.84
C LEU A 39 8.77 -1.83 30.60
N ASP A 40 8.42 -1.29 29.43
CA ASP A 40 8.44 -2.04 28.17
C ASP A 40 9.26 -1.34 27.07
N PHE A 41 9.71 -2.13 26.10
CA PHE A 41 10.73 -1.77 25.10
C PHE A 41 10.20 -2.04 23.68
N HIS A 42 10.34 -1.07 22.77
CA HIS A 42 9.80 -1.13 21.41
C HIS A 42 10.85 -0.66 20.40
N ASP A 43 11.09 -1.42 19.32
CA ASP A 43 12.06 -1.04 18.28
C ASP A 43 11.47 -0.04 17.29
N VAL A 44 12.18 1.06 17.01
CA VAL A 44 11.68 2.19 16.20
C VAL A 44 12.07 2.03 14.73
N ILE A 45 11.22 1.31 13.99
CA ILE A 45 11.43 0.89 12.60
C ILE A 45 11.36 2.08 11.61
N SER A 46 10.63 3.14 11.94
CA SER A 46 10.63 4.38 11.17
C SER A 46 10.43 5.60 12.06
N THR A 47 11.33 6.57 11.96
CA THR A 47 11.25 7.89 12.60
C THR A 47 10.38 8.88 11.83
N SER A 48 9.50 8.41 10.93
CA SER A 48 8.44 9.23 10.34
C SER A 48 7.25 9.28 11.30
N PRO A 49 6.95 10.39 12.03
CA PRO A 49 5.84 10.42 12.97
C PRO A 49 4.42 10.08 12.48
N ALA A 50 4.16 9.99 11.16
CA ALA A 50 2.94 9.31 10.67
C ALA A 50 2.90 7.84 11.15
N PHE A 51 4.05 7.17 11.08
CA PHE A 51 4.27 5.81 11.57
C PHE A 51 4.45 5.77 13.09
N LEU A 52 5.20 6.73 13.70
CA LEU A 52 5.34 6.77 15.17
C LEU A 52 4.00 6.93 15.88
N GLN A 53 3.05 7.65 15.27
CA GLN A 53 1.71 7.82 15.80
C GLN A 53 0.80 6.61 15.59
N GLU A 54 0.75 6.08 14.37
CA GLU A 54 -0.16 4.97 14.06
C GLU A 54 0.30 3.64 14.66
N CYS A 55 1.58 3.51 15.04
CA CYS A 55 2.21 2.22 15.37
C CYS A 55 2.91 2.12 16.74
N TYR A 56 3.01 3.18 17.56
CA TYR A 56 3.73 3.11 18.86
C TYR A 56 2.89 3.49 20.08
N PHE A 57 3.27 2.91 21.22
CA PHE A 57 2.73 3.22 22.53
C PHE A 57 3.23 4.58 23.03
N ARG A 58 2.33 5.39 23.61
CA ARG A 58 2.64 6.73 24.14
C ARG A 58 2.00 6.93 25.53
N PRO A 59 2.65 7.64 26.46
CA PRO A 59 3.88 8.42 26.29
C PRO A 59 5.17 7.58 26.26
N CYS A 60 6.10 7.97 25.38
CA CYS A 60 7.47 7.46 25.37
C CYS A 60 8.38 8.29 26.30
N HIS A 61 8.82 7.70 27.40
CA HIS A 61 9.56 8.40 28.47
C HIS A 61 11.08 8.37 28.30
N ALA A 62 11.62 7.39 27.58
CA ALA A 62 13.06 7.29 27.29
C ALA A 62 13.33 6.68 25.90
N LEU A 63 14.49 6.99 25.32
CA LEU A 63 15.03 6.35 24.12
C LEU A 63 16.44 5.82 24.42
N ILE A 64 16.75 4.61 23.95
CA ILE A 64 18.13 4.10 23.86
C ILE A 64 18.54 4.06 22.39
N VAL A 65 19.60 4.80 22.05
CA VAL A 65 20.13 4.89 20.68
C VAL A 65 21.47 4.16 20.63
N LEU A 66 21.60 3.26 19.66
CA LEU A 66 22.86 2.66 19.25
C LEU A 66 23.25 3.24 17.88
N ALA A 67 24.43 3.85 17.78
CA ALA A 67 24.91 4.44 16.53
C ALA A 67 26.35 4.02 16.23
N ASP A 68 26.68 3.78 14.97
CA ASP A 68 28.05 3.54 14.54
C ASP A 68 28.98 4.73 14.80
N ARG A 69 30.28 4.46 14.89
CA ARG A 69 31.36 5.38 15.24
C ARG A 69 31.36 6.69 14.44
N PRO A 70 31.17 6.72 13.10
CA PRO A 70 31.13 7.95 12.32
C PRO A 70 29.89 8.79 12.63
N ILE A 71 28.72 8.15 12.78
CA ILE A 71 27.45 8.80 13.13
C ILE A 71 27.59 9.49 14.50
N TYR A 72 28.06 8.75 15.50
CA TYR A 72 28.31 9.27 16.84
C TYR A 72 29.36 10.40 16.84
N GLN A 73 30.44 10.26 16.06
CA GLN A 73 31.47 11.30 15.95
C GLN A 73 30.93 12.58 15.28
N ALA A 74 30.17 12.48 14.20
CA ALA A 74 29.55 13.62 13.54
C ALA A 74 28.54 14.32 14.48
N ALA A 75 27.68 13.56 15.15
CA ALA A 75 26.69 14.11 16.08
C ALA A 75 27.31 14.76 17.34
N ARG A 76 28.44 14.26 17.88
CA ARG A 76 28.91 14.62 19.23
C ARG A 76 30.34 15.14 19.37
N SER A 77 31.21 15.07 18.36
CA SER A 77 32.61 15.53 18.51
C SER A 77 32.73 17.04 18.76
N ALA A 78 31.82 17.86 18.21
CA ALA A 78 31.79 19.30 18.46
C ALA A 78 31.16 19.67 19.82
N VAL A 79 30.31 18.78 20.38
CA VAL A 79 29.54 19.02 21.62
C VAL A 79 30.32 18.56 22.86
N LYS A 80 30.99 17.40 22.79
CA LYS A 80 31.74 16.84 23.92
C LYS A 80 32.75 17.82 24.58
N PRO A 81 33.45 18.71 23.85
CA PRO A 81 34.36 19.70 24.46
C PRO A 81 33.68 20.88 25.17
N THR A 82 32.40 21.18 24.89
CA THR A 82 31.70 22.32 25.51
C THR A 82 31.13 22.01 26.89
N ILE A 83 31.02 20.72 27.22
CA ILE A 83 30.50 20.22 28.49
C ILE A 83 31.63 20.20 29.52
N SER A 84 31.46 20.95 30.60
CA SER A 84 32.35 20.93 31.76
C SER A 84 32.28 19.61 32.52
N GLU A 85 33.37 19.25 33.22
CA GLU A 85 33.42 18.07 34.07
C GLU A 85 32.34 18.12 35.16
N TYR A 86 31.38 17.19 35.10
CA TYR A 86 30.25 17.12 36.03
C TYR A 86 30.70 16.61 37.41
N LYS A 87 30.19 17.25 38.46
CA LYS A 87 30.53 16.97 39.88
C LYS A 87 29.29 16.95 40.77
N GLY A 88 28.15 16.56 40.20
CA GLY A 88 26.91 16.35 40.96
C GLY A 88 27.05 15.18 41.93
N SER A 89 26.39 15.32 43.08
CA SER A 89 26.18 14.26 44.07
C SER A 89 25.01 14.67 44.98
N GLY A 90 24.22 13.71 45.44
CA GLY A 90 23.13 13.89 46.40
C GLY A 90 21.73 13.98 45.78
N PRO A 91 20.67 13.87 46.59
CA PRO A 91 19.28 13.73 46.13
C PRO A 91 18.71 14.96 45.40
N ASN A 92 19.44 16.08 45.38
CA ASN A 92 19.06 17.32 44.72
C ASN A 92 19.62 17.44 43.28
N GLU A 93 20.31 16.43 42.75
CA GLU A 93 20.75 16.43 41.35
C GLU A 93 19.58 16.41 40.37
N PRO A 94 19.69 17.11 39.22
CA PRO A 94 18.66 17.07 38.19
C PRO A 94 18.50 15.66 37.62
N VAL A 95 19.60 14.93 37.41
CA VAL A 95 19.66 13.56 36.89
C VAL A 95 20.86 12.83 37.49
N ILE A 96 20.69 11.54 37.78
CA ILE A 96 21.77 10.64 38.17
C ILE A 96 22.54 10.26 36.89
N TRP A 97 23.70 10.90 36.70
CA TRP A 97 24.66 10.56 35.64
C TRP A 97 25.83 9.75 36.20
N MET A 98 26.30 8.79 35.41
CA MET A 98 27.35 7.83 35.75
C MET A 98 28.37 7.77 34.61
N LYS A 99 29.66 7.90 34.94
CA LYS A 99 30.76 7.82 33.97
C LYS A 99 31.04 6.37 33.62
N GLN A 100 31.28 6.07 32.35
CA GLN A 100 31.66 4.72 31.92
C GLN A 100 33.17 4.50 32.12
N THR A 101 33.52 3.43 32.84
CA THR A 101 34.90 2.95 33.05
C THR A 101 35.10 1.49 32.61
N ILE A 102 34.02 0.79 32.27
CA ILE A 102 34.03 -0.61 31.80
C ILE A 102 33.94 -0.61 30.27
N GLY A 103 34.82 -1.35 29.60
CA GLY A 103 34.80 -1.53 28.14
C GLY A 103 33.53 -2.25 27.67
N HIS A 104 32.99 -1.84 26.53
CA HIS A 104 31.74 -2.34 25.90
C HIS A 104 30.44 -2.27 26.73
N ALA A 105 30.49 -1.86 28.01
CA ALA A 105 29.32 -1.76 28.89
C ALA A 105 28.35 -0.60 28.56
N CYS A 106 28.48 0.08 27.42
CA CYS A 106 27.70 1.28 27.10
C CYS A 106 26.17 0.99 27.03
N GLY A 107 25.75 -0.21 26.63
CA GLY A 107 24.33 -0.63 26.68
C GLY A 107 23.78 -0.71 28.10
N LEU A 108 24.51 -1.33 29.03
CA LEU A 108 24.19 -1.33 30.45
C LEU A 108 24.17 0.11 31.02
N MET A 109 25.14 0.94 30.66
CA MET A 109 25.16 2.35 31.09
C MET A 109 23.92 3.11 30.62
N ALA A 110 23.47 2.88 29.38
CA ALA A 110 22.25 3.48 28.85
C ALA A 110 21.00 3.01 29.63
N LEU A 111 20.84 1.70 29.85
CA LEU A 111 19.72 1.17 30.63
C LEU A 111 19.70 1.70 32.09
N LEU A 112 20.85 1.74 32.76
CA LEU A 112 20.95 2.28 34.12
C LEU A 112 20.66 3.80 34.15
N HIS A 113 21.09 4.55 33.14
CA HIS A 113 20.75 5.97 33.00
C HIS A 113 19.24 6.21 32.80
N VAL A 114 18.54 5.35 32.06
CA VAL A 114 17.08 5.36 31.96
C VAL A 114 16.45 5.06 33.33
N VAL A 115 16.69 3.86 33.84
CA VAL A 115 15.94 3.27 34.95
C VAL A 115 16.15 3.99 36.28
N PHE A 116 17.32 4.64 36.48
CA PHE A 116 17.56 5.42 37.70
C PHE A 116 16.92 6.82 37.68
N ASN A 117 16.51 7.33 36.51
CA ASN A 117 16.00 8.69 36.35
C ASN A 117 14.50 8.75 36.08
N LEU A 118 13.94 7.78 35.34
CA LEU A 118 12.50 7.68 35.08
C LEU A 118 11.69 7.67 36.38
N GLU A 119 10.74 8.60 36.51
CA GLU A 119 9.84 8.76 37.66
C GLU A 119 10.55 8.69 39.03
N GLY A 120 11.76 9.28 39.12
CA GLY A 120 12.53 9.25 40.37
C GLY A 120 13.01 7.85 40.77
N GLY A 121 13.05 6.91 39.82
CA GLY A 121 13.48 5.51 39.98
C GLY A 121 12.37 4.52 40.30
N ARG A 122 11.09 4.86 40.03
CA ARG A 122 9.91 4.01 40.32
C ARG A 122 10.05 2.55 39.86
N TYR A 123 10.69 2.33 38.72
CA TYR A 123 10.85 1.01 38.10
C TYR A 123 11.91 0.13 38.79
N VAL A 124 12.69 0.69 39.73
CA VAL A 124 13.64 -0.06 40.56
C VAL A 124 12.90 -0.67 41.76
N ARG A 125 12.74 -2.00 41.78
CA ARG A 125 11.99 -2.69 42.84
C ARG A 125 12.70 -2.53 44.20
N PRO A 126 12.04 -1.99 45.25
CA PRO A 126 12.68 -1.75 46.55
C PRO A 126 13.26 -3.01 47.20
N GLY A 127 14.40 -2.87 47.87
CA GLY A 127 15.07 -3.96 48.60
C GLY A 127 15.85 -4.96 47.72
N THR A 128 15.94 -4.72 46.41
CA THR A 128 16.78 -5.49 45.48
C THR A 128 18.25 -5.02 45.50
N ALA A 129 19.16 -5.79 44.89
CA ALA A 129 20.55 -5.38 44.71
C ALA A 129 20.67 -4.10 43.87
N ILE A 130 19.79 -3.91 42.88
CA ILE A 130 19.77 -2.73 42.02
C ILE A 130 19.24 -1.48 42.75
N ASP A 131 18.28 -1.63 43.66
CA ASP A 131 17.87 -0.56 44.60
C ASP A 131 19.03 -0.18 45.52
N ALA A 132 19.65 -1.16 46.20
CA ALA A 132 20.79 -0.91 47.08
C ALA A 132 21.96 -0.21 46.36
N LEU A 133 22.21 -0.54 45.09
CA LEU A 133 23.19 0.16 44.25
C LEU A 133 22.74 1.60 43.95
N ARG A 134 21.48 1.81 43.58
CA ARG A 134 20.93 3.14 43.29
C ARG A 134 20.98 4.08 44.50
N GLN A 135 20.57 3.61 45.68
CA GLN A 135 20.61 4.43 46.91
C GLN A 135 22.04 4.87 47.25
N GLN A 136 23.04 4.00 47.04
CA GLN A 136 24.45 4.36 47.18
C GLN A 136 24.89 5.35 46.09
N ALA A 137 24.57 5.09 44.82
CA ALA A 137 24.93 5.95 43.69
C ALA A 137 24.45 7.40 43.88
N ILE A 138 23.24 7.61 44.41
CA ILE A 138 22.69 8.95 44.72
C ILE A 138 23.65 9.75 45.62
N LEU A 139 24.30 9.13 46.60
CA LEU A 139 25.18 9.82 47.56
C LEU A 139 26.61 10.07 47.04
N LEU A 140 26.98 9.47 45.91
CA LEU A 140 28.34 9.46 45.38
C LEU A 140 28.54 10.43 44.22
N GLY A 141 29.78 10.91 44.03
CA GLY A 141 30.19 11.65 42.84
C GLY A 141 30.43 10.74 41.62
N PRO A 142 30.63 11.28 40.40
CA PRO A 142 30.67 10.46 39.18
C PRO A 142 31.86 9.49 39.09
N THR A 143 32.96 9.77 39.77
CA THR A 143 34.14 8.86 39.85
C THR A 143 33.84 7.68 40.76
N GLU A 144 33.26 7.96 41.93
CA GLU A 144 32.89 6.97 42.94
C GLU A 144 31.71 6.11 42.46
N ARG A 145 30.77 6.70 41.71
CA ARG A 145 29.73 5.96 40.95
C ARG A 145 30.34 4.97 39.97
N ALA A 146 31.32 5.41 39.18
CA ALA A 146 31.97 4.53 38.19
C ALA A 146 32.73 3.37 38.85
N GLN A 147 33.31 3.58 40.03
CA GLN A 147 33.92 2.52 40.84
C GLN A 147 32.86 1.54 41.39
N LEU A 148 31.75 2.06 41.94
CA LEU A 148 30.63 1.24 42.42
C LEU A 148 30.05 0.32 41.32
N LEU A 149 29.97 0.79 40.06
CA LEU A 149 29.57 -0.04 38.92
C LEU A 149 30.64 -1.09 38.56
N TYR A 150 31.93 -0.72 38.59
CA TYR A 150 33.05 -1.62 38.28
C TYR A 150 33.13 -2.83 39.23
N ASP A 151 32.92 -2.59 40.52
CA ASP A 151 33.00 -3.58 41.60
C ASP A 151 31.73 -4.46 41.73
N SER A 152 30.66 -4.15 41.01
CA SER A 152 29.36 -4.83 41.13
C SER A 152 29.27 -6.09 40.26
N SER A 153 29.57 -7.27 40.83
CA SER A 153 29.51 -8.56 40.10
C SER A 153 28.13 -8.88 39.54
N PHE A 154 27.04 -8.54 40.24
CA PHE A 154 25.68 -8.82 39.76
C PHE A 154 25.32 -8.03 38.48
N LEU A 155 25.92 -6.86 38.26
CA LEU A 155 25.77 -6.11 37.00
C LEU A 155 26.51 -6.79 35.84
N GLU A 156 27.69 -7.35 36.11
CA GLU A 156 28.45 -8.14 35.15
C GLU A 156 27.70 -9.43 34.80
N GLU A 157 27.25 -10.20 35.80
CA GLU A 157 26.49 -11.43 35.59
C GLU A 157 25.21 -11.18 34.77
N ALA A 158 24.44 -10.14 35.09
CA ALA A 158 23.23 -9.77 34.36
C ALA A 158 23.49 -9.32 32.92
N HIS A 159 24.51 -8.46 32.71
CA HIS A 159 24.90 -7.97 31.38
C HIS A 159 25.42 -9.10 30.50
N MET A 160 26.35 -9.92 31.01
CA MET A 160 27.02 -10.95 30.23
C MET A 160 26.08 -12.10 29.85
N ASP A 161 25.11 -12.43 30.73
CA ASP A 161 24.04 -13.36 30.37
C ASP A 161 23.14 -12.78 29.26
N ALA A 162 22.63 -11.55 29.42
CA ALA A 162 21.75 -10.94 28.42
C ALA A 162 22.43 -10.78 27.05
N ALA A 163 23.68 -10.27 27.03
CA ALA A 163 24.47 -10.14 25.81
C ALA A 163 24.78 -11.49 25.15
N SER A 164 24.92 -12.58 25.92
CA SER A 164 25.14 -13.93 25.36
C SER A 164 23.92 -14.56 24.69
N ARG A 165 22.73 -13.93 24.77
CA ARG A 165 21.46 -14.44 24.22
C ARG A 165 20.84 -13.52 23.15
N GLY A 166 21.61 -12.59 22.60
CA GLY A 166 21.22 -11.82 21.41
C GLY A 166 21.04 -12.69 20.17
N SER A 167 20.43 -12.13 19.12
CA SER A 167 20.28 -12.78 17.82
C SER A 167 21.50 -12.57 16.90
N SER A 168 22.35 -11.60 17.24
CA SER A 168 23.59 -11.27 16.53
C SER A 168 24.78 -12.15 16.96
N ASN A 169 25.81 -12.22 16.10
CA ASN A 169 27.08 -12.84 16.46
C ASN A 169 27.82 -11.96 17.45
N VAL A 170 27.84 -12.35 18.72
CA VAL A 170 28.53 -11.65 19.81
C VAL A 170 30.05 -11.61 19.55
N PRO A 171 30.67 -10.42 19.38
CA PRO A 171 32.11 -10.31 19.18
C PRO A 171 32.88 -10.51 20.50
N SER A 172 34.16 -10.84 20.39
CA SER A 172 35.07 -10.98 21.53
C SER A 172 35.24 -9.64 22.28
N PRO A 173 35.45 -9.66 23.61
CA PRO A 173 35.88 -8.46 24.35
C PRO A 173 37.13 -7.76 23.77
N ARG A 174 37.92 -8.46 22.95
CA ARG A 174 39.15 -7.99 22.31
C ARG A 174 38.97 -7.40 20.91
N GLU A 175 37.76 -7.48 20.34
CA GLU A 175 37.45 -6.94 19.01
C GLU A 175 36.94 -5.50 19.14
N ASP A 176 37.32 -4.63 18.20
CA ASP A 176 37.03 -3.20 18.28
C ASP A 176 35.57 -2.92 17.90
N ASN A 177 34.69 -2.81 18.91
CA ASN A 177 33.29 -2.46 18.68
C ASN A 177 33.16 -1.00 18.18
N GLN A 178 32.66 -0.83 16.96
CA GLN A 178 32.46 0.51 16.38
C GLN A 178 31.25 1.23 17.01
N HIS A 179 30.19 0.49 17.36
CA HIS A 179 28.93 1.05 17.84
C HIS A 179 28.99 1.59 19.27
N HIS A 180 28.31 2.71 19.53
CA HIS A 180 28.20 3.34 20.85
C HIS A 180 26.73 3.57 21.26
N PHE A 181 26.40 3.17 22.50
CA PHE A 181 25.08 3.40 23.11
C PHE A 181 25.00 4.73 23.85
N LEU A 182 23.85 5.40 23.78
CA LEU A 182 23.46 6.50 24.67
C LEU A 182 21.96 6.42 25.03
N ALA A 183 21.58 7.07 26.14
CA ALA A 183 20.19 7.20 26.54
C ALA A 183 19.72 8.66 26.47
N PHE A 184 18.48 8.87 26.02
CA PHE A 184 17.72 10.09 26.25
C PHE A 184 16.61 9.80 27.26
N VAL A 185 16.43 10.67 28.24
CA VAL A 185 15.46 10.48 29.33
C VAL A 185 14.64 11.75 29.55
N GLN A 186 13.32 11.59 29.58
CA GLN A 186 12.39 12.60 30.08
C GLN A 186 12.37 12.53 31.61
N LYS A 187 12.60 13.67 32.26
CA LYS A 187 12.32 13.84 33.69
C LYS A 187 11.81 15.24 33.98
N ASP A 188 10.67 15.35 34.65
CA ASP A 188 10.02 16.62 35.01
C ASP A 188 9.81 17.54 33.78
N GLY A 189 9.43 16.95 32.63
CA GLY A 189 9.24 17.63 31.34
C GLY A 189 10.55 18.03 30.63
N LYS A 190 11.71 17.74 31.23
CA LYS A 190 13.04 18.08 30.69
C LYS A 190 13.67 16.87 30.02
N VAL A 191 14.26 17.08 28.85
CA VAL A 191 14.99 16.06 28.09
C VAL A 191 16.47 16.14 28.42
N TRP A 192 17.04 15.01 28.85
CA TRP A 192 18.45 14.86 29.18
C TRP A 192 19.08 13.76 28.33
N GLU A 193 20.24 14.06 27.73
CA GLU A 193 21.11 13.07 27.10
C GLU A 193 22.12 12.56 28.15
N LEU A 194 22.11 11.25 28.38
CA LEU A 194 22.86 10.56 29.42
C LEU A 194 23.80 9.52 28.79
N ASN A 195 25.04 9.94 28.57
CA ASN A 195 26.08 9.16 27.90
C ASN A 195 27.32 9.07 28.80
N GLY A 196 27.73 7.86 29.17
CA GLY A 196 28.86 7.63 30.08
C GLY A 196 30.23 7.99 29.50
N GLY A 197 30.32 8.17 28.17
CA GLY A 197 31.52 8.58 27.44
C GLY A 197 31.69 10.10 27.28
N MET A 198 30.81 10.92 27.87
CA MET A 198 30.88 12.40 27.86
C MET A 198 31.40 12.94 29.21
N ASN A 199 31.54 14.26 29.34
CA ASN A 199 32.03 14.90 30.57
C ASN A 199 30.94 15.06 31.65
N GLY A 200 29.67 14.79 31.31
CA GLY A 200 28.51 14.98 32.15
C GLY A 200 27.20 14.75 31.40
N PRO A 201 26.04 14.88 32.08
CA PRO A 201 24.73 14.89 31.45
C PRO A 201 24.53 16.16 30.63
N LEU A 202 23.94 16.04 29.45
CA LEU A 202 23.64 17.17 28.56
C LEU A 202 22.13 17.48 28.61
N PHE A 203 21.78 18.68 29.05
CA PHE A 203 20.41 19.20 28.95
C PHE A 203 20.10 19.53 27.49
N ARG A 204 19.04 18.92 26.94
CA ARG A 204 18.63 19.12 25.54
C ARG A 204 17.53 20.17 25.41
N GLY A 205 16.51 20.13 26.27
CA GLY A 205 15.40 21.07 26.23
C GLY A 205 14.25 20.70 27.17
N VAL A 206 13.11 21.35 26.95
CA VAL A 206 11.84 21.10 27.65
C VAL A 206 10.79 20.73 26.60
N LEU A 207 9.95 19.74 26.91
CA LEU A 207 8.79 19.34 26.12
C LEU A 207 7.58 20.23 26.42
N GLY A 208 6.69 20.36 25.45
CA GLY A 208 5.37 20.97 25.59
C GLY A 208 4.39 20.11 26.40
N GLU A 209 3.22 20.69 26.70
CA GLU A 209 2.14 19.98 27.38
C GLU A 209 1.50 18.95 26.43
N GLY A 210 1.63 17.66 26.76
CA GLY A 210 1.21 16.54 25.91
C GLY A 210 2.29 15.95 24.99
N GLU A 211 3.49 16.53 24.95
CA GLU A 211 4.62 15.98 24.17
C GLU A 211 5.38 14.87 24.92
N ASP A 212 5.90 13.89 24.17
CA ASP A 212 6.82 12.83 24.64
C ASP A 212 8.10 12.80 23.76
N LEU A 213 8.98 11.80 23.94
CA LEU A 213 10.22 11.73 23.16
C LEU A 213 10.05 11.31 21.68
N LEU A 214 8.85 10.94 21.24
CA LEU A 214 8.52 10.57 19.86
C LEU A 214 7.65 11.61 19.14
N SER A 215 7.35 12.77 19.75
CA SER A 215 6.74 13.90 19.02
C SER A 215 7.77 14.55 18.08
N GLU A 216 7.33 15.36 17.12
CA GLU A 216 8.27 16.15 16.28
C GLU A 216 9.32 16.87 17.15
N ARG A 217 8.87 17.52 18.22
CA ARG A 217 9.73 18.19 19.20
C ARG A 217 10.58 17.23 20.04
N GLY A 218 10.04 16.07 20.42
CA GLY A 218 10.78 15.02 21.13
C GLY A 218 11.98 14.52 20.32
N LEU A 219 11.79 14.31 19.01
CA LEU A 219 12.83 13.88 18.09
C LEU A 219 13.90 14.96 17.88
N GLU A 220 13.52 16.24 17.68
CA GLU A 220 14.46 17.38 17.64
C GLU A 220 15.38 17.43 18.87
N LEU A 221 14.80 17.19 20.05
CA LEU A 221 15.54 17.18 21.32
C LEU A 221 16.38 15.90 21.52
N THR A 222 16.19 14.85 20.72
CA THR A 222 16.83 13.54 20.93
C THR A 222 17.53 12.99 19.67
N ALA A 223 16.89 12.07 18.95
CA ALA A 223 17.49 11.26 17.90
C ALA A 223 17.72 12.00 16.57
N GLN A 224 17.10 13.17 16.35
CA GLN A 224 17.24 13.89 15.08
C GLN A 224 18.69 14.33 14.79
N ASP A 225 19.48 14.66 15.81
CA ASP A 225 20.92 14.91 15.66
C ASP A 225 21.66 13.70 15.02
N PHE A 226 21.23 12.48 15.36
CA PHE A 226 21.86 11.23 14.92
C PHE A 226 21.34 10.78 13.56
N LEU A 227 20.05 10.98 13.27
CA LEU A 227 19.50 10.85 11.91
C LEU A 227 20.27 11.76 10.95
N ILE A 228 20.39 13.05 11.27
CA ILE A 228 21.13 14.03 10.46
C ILE A 228 22.60 13.61 10.28
N ALA A 229 23.22 13.01 11.30
CA ALA A 229 24.61 12.54 11.24
C ALA A 229 24.79 11.27 10.37
N ALA A 230 23.87 10.31 10.44
CA ALA A 230 23.81 9.14 9.55
C ALA A 230 23.69 9.59 8.09
N GLU A 231 22.73 10.48 7.87
CA GLU A 231 22.37 11.09 6.60
C GLU A 231 23.47 12.02 6.02
N GLN A 232 24.38 12.54 6.85
CA GLN A 232 25.58 13.30 6.46
C GLN A 232 26.83 12.43 6.26
N THR A 233 26.88 11.23 6.84
CA THR A 233 28.02 10.31 6.73
C THR A 233 27.81 9.24 5.66
N GLY A 234 26.56 9.03 5.21
CA GLY A 234 26.21 7.94 4.30
C GLY A 234 26.31 6.56 4.97
N CYS A 235 26.01 6.51 6.27
CA CYS A 235 26.12 5.32 7.11
C CYS A 235 24.75 5.07 7.76
N ASP A 236 24.14 3.93 7.44
CA ASP A 236 22.79 3.58 7.88
C ASP A 236 22.79 2.69 9.16
N GLU A 237 23.96 2.46 9.78
CA GLU A 237 24.13 1.56 10.92
C GLU A 237 23.78 2.26 12.26
N MET A 238 22.47 2.40 12.50
CA MET A 238 21.88 2.94 13.74
C MET A 238 20.59 2.19 14.10
N SER A 239 20.30 2.02 15.40
CA SER A 239 18.97 1.60 15.88
C SER A 239 18.52 2.40 17.11
N ILE A 240 17.20 2.48 17.31
CA ILE A 240 16.56 3.28 18.36
C ILE A 240 15.50 2.41 19.04
N VAL A 241 15.64 2.16 20.35
CA VAL A 241 14.62 1.49 21.17
C VAL A 241 13.89 2.53 22.01
N ALA A 242 12.58 2.62 21.82
CA ALA A 242 11.66 3.44 22.61
C ALA A 242 11.21 2.71 23.88
N ILE A 243 11.04 3.45 24.97
CA ILE A 243 10.79 2.91 26.31
C ILE A 243 9.56 3.58 26.94
N THR A 244 8.61 2.75 27.35
CA THR A 244 7.29 3.16 27.84
C THR A 244 7.01 2.60 29.23
N GLY A 245 6.22 3.33 30.02
CA GLY A 245 5.67 2.86 31.29
C GLY A 245 4.31 2.18 31.13
N ALA A 246 3.80 1.63 32.24
CA ALA A 246 2.45 1.03 32.31
C ALA A 246 1.30 2.06 32.16
N ASP A 247 1.62 3.34 31.99
CA ASP A 247 0.69 4.42 31.62
C ASP A 247 0.48 4.54 30.09
N ALA A 248 1.30 3.85 29.28
CA ALA A 248 1.29 4.02 27.83
C ALA A 248 0.14 3.28 27.12
N VAL A 249 -0.45 3.95 26.13
CA VAL A 249 -1.61 3.48 25.36
C VAL A 249 -1.28 3.47 23.87
N PHE A 250 -1.85 2.51 23.13
CA PHE A 250 -1.75 2.44 21.67
C PHE A 250 -2.82 3.32 21.00
N PRO A 251 -2.48 4.42 20.30
CA PRO A 251 -3.45 5.46 19.95
C PRO A 251 -4.64 4.99 19.10
N ARG A 252 -4.37 4.33 17.96
CA ARG A 252 -5.36 4.12 16.89
C ARG A 252 -6.46 3.10 17.22
N TYR A 253 -6.15 2.10 18.04
CA TYR A 253 -7.05 0.96 18.32
C TYR A 253 -7.12 0.56 19.80
N GLY A 254 -6.28 1.14 20.67
CA GLY A 254 -6.23 0.82 22.10
C GLY A 254 -7.60 0.89 22.79
N PRO A 255 -8.41 1.95 22.60
CA PRO A 255 -9.74 2.05 23.21
C PRO A 255 -10.68 0.89 22.84
N ILE A 256 -10.68 0.44 21.58
CA ILE A 256 -11.56 -0.64 21.11
C ILE A 256 -11.06 -2.01 21.58
N ALA A 257 -9.74 -2.25 21.53
CA ALA A 257 -9.13 -3.49 22.02
C ALA A 257 -9.31 -3.66 23.54
N ASN A 258 -9.16 -2.57 24.31
CA ASN A 258 -9.33 -2.56 25.76
C ASN A 258 -10.80 -2.63 26.20
N ALA A 259 -11.74 -2.11 25.40
CA ALA A 259 -13.17 -2.14 25.72
C ALA A 259 -13.78 -3.55 25.75
N VAL A 260 -13.24 -4.50 24.97
CA VAL A 260 -13.79 -5.87 24.85
C VAL A 260 -12.90 -6.87 25.60
N ALA A 261 -12.81 -6.71 26.92
CA ALA A 261 -12.15 -7.69 27.80
C ALA A 261 -12.78 -9.10 27.63
N GLY A 262 -14.12 -9.17 27.54
CA GLY A 262 -14.90 -10.38 27.24
C GLY A 262 -16.21 -10.07 26.50
N VAL A 263 -16.94 -11.11 26.10
CA VAL A 263 -18.27 -11.03 25.47
C VAL A 263 -19.28 -11.84 26.29
N MET A 264 -20.53 -11.37 26.37
CA MET A 264 -21.62 -12.07 27.06
C MET A 264 -22.86 -12.18 26.16
N PHE A 265 -23.34 -13.40 25.93
CA PHE A 265 -24.56 -13.68 25.17
C PHE A 265 -25.69 -14.08 26.13
N LEU A 266 -26.64 -13.18 26.38
CA LEU A 266 -27.79 -13.43 27.27
C LEU A 266 -28.95 -14.02 26.48
N SER A 267 -29.25 -15.32 26.69
CA SER A 267 -30.32 -16.06 26.00
C SER A 267 -30.34 -15.84 24.47
N THR A 268 -29.17 -15.71 23.86
CA THR A 268 -29.03 -15.50 22.42
C THR A 268 -28.97 -16.85 21.71
N PRO A 269 -29.83 -17.12 20.70
CA PRO A 269 -29.78 -18.35 19.93
C PRO A 269 -28.67 -18.30 18.88
N HIS A 270 -27.69 -19.18 19.02
CA HIS A 270 -26.72 -19.55 18.00
C HIS A 270 -27.23 -20.80 17.24
N ARG A 271 -26.37 -21.41 16.40
CA ARG A 271 -26.80 -22.38 15.39
C ARG A 271 -27.28 -23.71 15.99
N TYR A 272 -28.53 -24.08 15.72
CA TYR A 272 -29.02 -25.46 15.92
C TYR A 272 -28.80 -26.30 14.67
N GLY A 273 -28.34 -27.55 14.85
CA GLY A 273 -28.21 -28.62 13.85
C GLY A 273 -28.65 -28.31 12.41
N ASP A 274 -29.93 -28.55 12.09
CA ASP A 274 -30.52 -28.26 10.79
C ASP A 274 -31.20 -26.87 10.72
N LYS A 275 -31.24 -26.29 9.50
CA LYS A 275 -31.78 -24.95 9.25
C LYS A 275 -33.27 -24.83 9.62
N THR A 276 -34.07 -25.85 9.34
CA THR A 276 -35.53 -25.84 9.57
C THR A 276 -35.86 -25.80 11.06
N THR A 277 -35.10 -26.54 11.87
CA THR A 277 -35.21 -26.53 13.33
C THR A 277 -34.79 -25.18 13.92
N SER A 278 -33.68 -24.60 13.42
CA SER A 278 -33.27 -23.23 13.77
C SER A 278 -34.37 -22.21 13.46
N TRP A 279 -34.89 -22.16 12.22
CA TRP A 279 -35.90 -21.20 11.79
C TRP A 279 -37.19 -21.24 12.60
N ASN A 280 -37.67 -22.43 12.98
CA ASN A 280 -38.87 -22.56 13.80
C ASN A 280 -38.66 -22.02 15.22
N ARG A 281 -37.45 -22.17 15.79
CA ARG A 281 -37.12 -21.60 17.11
C ARG A 281 -36.91 -20.08 17.08
N PHE A 282 -36.34 -19.53 16.00
CA PHE A 282 -36.29 -18.07 15.81
C PHE A 282 -37.70 -17.46 15.79
N ARG A 283 -38.67 -18.11 15.12
CA ARG A 283 -40.08 -17.68 15.15
C ARG A 283 -40.67 -17.74 16.56
N ASP A 284 -40.48 -18.86 17.27
CA ASP A 284 -40.96 -19.03 18.65
C ASP A 284 -40.40 -17.96 19.61
N ILE A 285 -39.14 -17.52 19.42
CA ILE A 285 -38.51 -16.43 20.18
C ILE A 285 -39.15 -15.08 19.84
N LEU A 286 -39.41 -14.79 18.56
CA LEU A 286 -40.05 -13.54 18.12
C LEU A 286 -41.52 -13.43 18.59
N ASP A 287 -42.30 -14.50 18.49
CA ASP A 287 -43.70 -14.53 18.97
C ASP A 287 -43.76 -14.37 20.50
N ALA A 288 -42.82 -14.99 21.24
CA ALA A 288 -42.74 -14.89 22.70
C ALA A 288 -42.24 -13.51 23.20
N THR A 289 -41.27 -12.90 22.52
CA THR A 289 -40.73 -11.58 22.91
C THR A 289 -41.64 -10.41 22.51
N THR A 290 -42.32 -10.49 21.36
CA THR A 290 -43.26 -9.44 20.92
C THR A 290 -44.67 -9.61 21.47
N GLY A 291 -45.02 -10.78 22.01
CA GLY A 291 -46.32 -11.07 22.63
C GLY A 291 -47.50 -11.11 21.65
N ARG A 292 -47.24 -11.22 20.35
CA ARG A 292 -48.24 -11.23 19.27
C ARG A 292 -47.87 -12.35 18.29
N ASN A 293 -48.86 -13.11 17.81
CA ASN A 293 -48.65 -13.99 16.65
C ASN A 293 -48.28 -13.14 15.42
N LEU A 294 -47.01 -13.13 15.04
CA LEU A 294 -46.47 -12.38 13.91
C LEU A 294 -46.79 -13.10 12.60
N LYS A 295 -47.72 -12.54 11.81
CA LYS A 295 -48.04 -13.01 10.45
C LYS A 295 -46.97 -12.58 9.42
N ILE A 296 -45.69 -12.80 9.73
CA ILE A 296 -44.59 -12.58 8.79
C ILE A 296 -44.60 -13.73 7.76
N PRO A 297 -44.48 -13.47 6.45
CA PRO A 297 -44.40 -14.52 5.44
C PRO A 297 -43.20 -15.45 5.68
N SER A 298 -43.36 -16.75 5.46
CA SER A 298 -42.27 -17.73 5.69
C SER A 298 -40.98 -17.35 4.96
N ALA A 299 -41.08 -16.93 3.69
CA ALA A 299 -39.92 -16.50 2.89
C ALA A 299 -39.11 -15.36 3.53
N THR A 300 -39.75 -14.43 4.26
CA THR A 300 -39.06 -13.35 4.97
C THR A 300 -38.34 -13.88 6.22
N ILE A 301 -38.96 -14.83 6.95
CA ILE A 301 -38.30 -15.50 8.09
C ILE A 301 -37.13 -16.37 7.61
N GLU A 302 -37.25 -16.99 6.43
CA GLU A 302 -36.20 -17.80 5.81
C GLU A 302 -35.04 -16.93 5.30
N GLN A 303 -35.33 -15.75 4.73
CA GLN A 303 -34.34 -14.76 4.31
C GLN A 303 -33.56 -14.20 5.52
N GLU A 304 -34.23 -13.58 6.48
CA GLU A 304 -33.59 -13.01 7.68
C GLU A 304 -32.92 -14.10 8.54
N GLY A 305 -33.56 -15.26 8.66
CA GLY A 305 -33.01 -16.44 9.32
C GLY A 305 -31.80 -17.04 8.60
N SER A 306 -31.64 -16.82 7.29
CA SER A 306 -30.41 -17.18 6.59
C SER A 306 -29.26 -16.21 6.88
N ILE A 307 -29.55 -14.91 7.01
CA ILE A 307 -28.57 -13.87 7.37
C ILE A 307 -28.08 -14.10 8.81
N LEU A 308 -28.98 -14.39 9.76
CA LEU A 308 -28.62 -14.71 11.14
C LEU A 308 -27.77 -15.99 11.27
N LEU A 309 -28.09 -17.05 10.53
CA LEU A 309 -27.28 -18.27 10.50
C LEU A 309 -25.91 -18.04 9.86
N ASP A 310 -25.83 -17.25 8.80
CA ASP A 310 -24.58 -16.89 8.14
C ASP A 310 -23.69 -15.97 9.00
N LEU A 311 -24.29 -15.06 9.78
CA LEU A 311 -23.59 -14.26 10.80
C LEU A 311 -23.07 -15.14 11.94
N ALA A 312 -23.82 -16.16 12.37
CA ALA A 312 -23.36 -17.12 13.38
C ALA A 312 -22.20 -18.00 12.86
N ASP A 313 -22.31 -18.55 11.64
CA ASP A 313 -21.24 -19.29 10.97
C ASP A 313 -19.98 -18.42 10.77
N ARG A 314 -20.15 -17.13 10.44
CA ARG A 314 -19.05 -16.15 10.37
C ARG A 314 -18.42 -15.89 11.75
N PHE A 315 -19.22 -15.73 12.80
CA PHE A 315 -18.71 -15.51 14.17
C PHE A 315 -17.90 -16.71 14.69
N GLU A 316 -18.39 -17.93 14.46
CA GLU A 316 -17.65 -19.16 14.75
C GLU A 316 -16.32 -19.21 13.95
N GLY A 317 -16.36 -18.80 12.67
CA GLY A 317 -15.21 -18.74 11.78
C GLY A 317 -14.10 -17.76 12.21
N ILE A 318 -14.44 -16.68 12.92
CA ILE A 318 -13.48 -15.66 13.40
C ILE A 318 -12.52 -16.22 14.47
N SER A 319 -12.81 -17.38 15.08
CA SER A 319 -11.93 -18.04 16.08
C SER A 319 -11.56 -17.13 17.27
N PHE A 320 -12.50 -16.25 17.66
CA PHE A 320 -12.28 -15.13 18.57
C PHE A 320 -11.70 -15.55 19.94
N ARG A 321 -10.43 -15.24 20.22
CA ARG A 321 -9.75 -15.52 21.51
C ARG A 321 -10.03 -14.44 22.55
N THR A 322 -11.32 -14.29 22.84
CA THR A 322 -11.88 -13.46 23.90
C THR A 322 -12.70 -14.38 24.81
N PRO A 323 -12.66 -14.22 26.16
CA PRO A 323 -13.57 -14.95 27.03
C PRO A 323 -15.02 -14.68 26.60
N ILE A 324 -15.78 -15.72 26.30
CA ILE A 324 -17.21 -15.62 25.97
C ILE A 324 -17.99 -16.30 27.08
N LEU A 325 -19.04 -15.66 27.58
CA LEU A 325 -20.01 -16.29 28.48
C LEU A 325 -21.38 -16.35 27.81
N SER A 326 -21.79 -17.56 27.47
CA SER A 326 -23.07 -17.82 26.82
C SER A 326 -24.07 -18.35 27.84
N VAL A 327 -25.23 -17.70 27.91
CA VAL A 327 -26.21 -17.89 28.97
C VAL A 327 -27.52 -18.40 28.41
N TYR A 328 -28.07 -19.47 29.01
CA TYR A 328 -29.37 -20.02 28.64
C TYR A 328 -30.39 -19.96 29.80
N GLU A 329 -31.68 -20.07 29.45
CA GLU A 329 -32.78 -20.01 30.42
C GLU A 329 -33.05 -21.39 31.03
N LEU A 330 -33.24 -21.50 32.35
CA LEU A 330 -33.64 -22.76 33.01
C LEU A 330 -35.15 -22.84 33.30
N ARG A 331 -35.91 -21.75 33.16
CA ARG A 331 -37.38 -21.75 33.29
C ARG A 331 -38.03 -21.57 31.93
N GLU A 332 -39.10 -22.32 31.72
CA GLU A 332 -39.89 -22.21 30.48
C GLU A 332 -40.54 -20.84 30.31
N SER A 333 -40.47 -20.36 29.08
CA SER A 333 -41.10 -19.12 28.62
C SER A 333 -42.48 -19.41 28.03
N LYS A 334 -43.43 -18.48 28.20
CA LYS A 334 -44.81 -18.64 27.71
C LYS A 334 -44.90 -18.30 26.22
N ASN A 335 -45.00 -19.31 25.36
CA ASN A 335 -45.10 -19.15 23.91
C ASN A 335 -46.50 -19.52 23.37
N SER A 336 -47.48 -18.62 23.50
CA SER A 336 -48.61 -18.51 22.56
C SER A 336 -49.45 -17.24 22.81
N SER A 337 -50.03 -16.65 21.76
CA SER A 337 -51.09 -15.64 21.90
C SER A 337 -52.52 -16.21 21.96
N THR A 338 -52.68 -17.54 22.10
CA THR A 338 -53.99 -18.22 22.15
C THR A 338 -54.52 -18.36 23.58
N PRO A 339 -55.63 -17.69 23.97
CA PRO A 339 -56.01 -17.54 25.39
C PRO A 339 -56.54 -18.81 26.07
N LEU A 340 -56.87 -19.87 25.30
CA LEU A 340 -57.52 -21.08 25.83
C LEU A 340 -56.57 -22.21 26.25
N ARG A 341 -55.32 -22.22 25.75
CA ARG A 341 -54.25 -23.16 26.16
C ARG A 341 -52.88 -22.49 25.98
N PRO A 342 -52.27 -21.92 27.04
CA PRO A 342 -50.92 -21.40 26.94
C PRO A 342 -49.91 -22.55 26.86
N LYS A 343 -49.04 -22.53 25.86
CA LYS A 343 -47.86 -23.40 25.79
C LYS A 343 -46.72 -22.74 26.57
N TYR A 344 -45.98 -23.53 27.33
CA TYR A 344 -44.70 -23.15 27.93
C TYR A 344 -43.60 -24.00 27.27
N GLN A 345 -42.42 -23.42 27.06
CA GLN A 345 -41.23 -24.11 26.58
C GLN A 345 -39.97 -23.30 26.89
N GLN A 346 -38.84 -23.98 27.08
CA GLN A 346 -37.51 -23.36 27.07
C GLN A 346 -37.20 -22.88 25.64
N LEU A 347 -36.94 -21.58 25.44
CA LEU A 347 -36.69 -21.01 24.12
C LEU A 347 -35.22 -21.16 23.69
N VAL A 348 -34.29 -20.77 24.56
CA VAL A 348 -32.84 -20.95 24.37
C VAL A 348 -32.31 -21.87 25.46
N ASN A 349 -31.85 -23.06 25.06
CA ASN A 349 -31.27 -24.08 25.95
C ASN A 349 -29.73 -24.08 25.87
N CYS A 350 -29.07 -24.98 26.60
CA CYS A 350 -27.59 -25.07 26.63
C CYS A 350 -26.97 -25.26 25.23
N GLU A 351 -27.60 -26.09 24.39
CA GLU A 351 -27.20 -26.32 23.01
C GLU A 351 -27.38 -25.06 22.14
N ALA A 352 -28.53 -24.37 22.29
CA ALA A 352 -28.85 -23.15 21.57
C ALA A 352 -27.85 -22.00 21.79
N CYS A 353 -27.37 -21.83 23.02
CA CYS A 353 -26.55 -20.66 23.38
C CYS A 353 -25.07 -20.81 23.02
N SER A 354 -24.60 -22.02 22.70
CA SER A 354 -23.16 -22.25 22.48
C SER A 354 -22.72 -21.71 21.11
N THR A 355 -21.74 -20.81 21.14
CA THR A 355 -20.98 -20.33 19.98
C THR A 355 -19.87 -21.29 19.56
N HIS A 356 -19.53 -22.26 20.42
CA HIS A 356 -18.40 -23.18 20.26
C HIS A 356 -17.04 -22.48 20.14
N ALA A 357 -16.92 -21.24 20.62
CA ALA A 357 -15.68 -20.47 20.57
C ALA A 357 -14.60 -21.04 21.53
N PRO A 358 -13.29 -20.85 21.25
CA PRO A 358 -12.22 -21.54 21.98
C PRO A 358 -12.08 -21.18 23.48
N MET A 359 -12.71 -20.10 23.92
CA MET A 359 -12.74 -19.63 25.32
C MET A 359 -14.18 -19.34 25.79
N GLU A 360 -15.14 -20.10 25.27
CA GLU A 360 -16.54 -20.04 25.71
C GLU A 360 -16.73 -20.78 27.05
N THR A 361 -17.43 -20.12 27.97
CA THR A 361 -18.06 -20.69 29.16
C THR A 361 -19.57 -20.68 28.95
N VAL A 362 -20.27 -21.79 29.25
CA VAL A 362 -21.73 -21.88 29.10
C VAL A 362 -22.39 -22.07 30.46
N ILE A 363 -23.38 -21.23 30.80
CA ILE A 363 -24.11 -21.28 32.07
C ILE A 363 -25.64 -21.19 31.88
N GLY A 364 -26.39 -21.86 32.75
CA GLY A 364 -27.85 -21.73 32.82
C GLY A 364 -28.24 -20.82 33.99
N LEU A 365 -29.11 -19.83 33.76
CA LEU A 365 -29.69 -19.02 34.83
C LEU A 365 -31.11 -19.49 35.17
N ASN A 366 -31.47 -19.46 36.46
CA ASN A 366 -32.79 -19.87 36.98
C ASN A 366 -33.89 -18.80 36.71
N LEU A 367 -34.00 -18.40 35.45
CA LEU A 367 -34.86 -17.36 34.87
C LEU A 367 -35.55 -17.90 33.60
N ASN A 368 -36.55 -17.18 33.09
CA ASN A 368 -37.11 -17.39 31.75
C ASN A 368 -36.41 -16.47 30.73
N HIS A 369 -36.68 -16.62 29.43
CA HIS A 369 -36.07 -15.86 28.35
C HIS A 369 -36.11 -14.33 28.58
N HIS A 370 -37.30 -13.80 28.92
CA HIS A 370 -37.50 -12.36 29.06
C HIS A 370 -36.76 -11.78 30.28
N ASP A 371 -36.82 -12.46 31.43
CA ASP A 371 -36.08 -12.05 32.63
C ASP A 371 -34.54 -12.23 32.44
N THR A 372 -34.09 -13.15 31.58
CA THR A 372 -32.67 -13.35 31.24
C THR A 372 -32.16 -12.22 30.34
N CYS A 373 -32.86 -11.92 29.24
CA CYS A 373 -32.49 -10.85 28.30
C CYS A 373 -32.57 -9.44 28.92
N LEU A 374 -33.45 -9.21 29.89
CA LEU A 374 -33.56 -7.93 30.61
C LEU A 374 -32.63 -7.80 31.82
N PHE A 375 -31.97 -8.89 32.26
CA PHE A 375 -30.97 -8.95 33.33
C PHE A 375 -31.29 -8.19 34.66
N THR A 376 -32.57 -7.97 34.97
CA THR A 376 -33.01 -7.03 36.03
C THR A 376 -33.51 -7.71 37.32
N ARG A 377 -33.47 -9.05 37.38
CA ARG A 377 -34.16 -9.85 38.43
C ARG A 377 -33.39 -11.07 38.95
N SER A 378 -32.10 -11.20 38.64
CA SER A 378 -31.23 -12.32 39.03
C SER A 378 -30.85 -12.32 40.53
N VAL A 379 -31.83 -12.43 41.43
CA VAL A 379 -31.57 -12.48 42.89
C VAL A 379 -31.36 -13.93 43.35
N GLY A 380 -30.10 -14.39 43.36
CA GLY A 380 -29.68 -15.60 44.07
C GLY A 380 -30.02 -16.95 43.42
N GLY A 381 -30.13 -17.01 42.08
CA GLY A 381 -30.34 -18.26 41.34
C GLY A 381 -29.05 -19.02 41.01
N GLU A 382 -29.19 -20.27 40.56
CA GLU A 382 -28.11 -21.06 39.94
C GLU A 382 -27.51 -20.32 38.73
N GLY A 383 -26.21 -20.51 38.49
CA GLY A 383 -25.41 -19.84 37.45
C GLY A 383 -24.96 -18.42 37.78
N LEU A 384 -25.53 -17.78 38.81
CA LEU A 384 -25.17 -16.41 39.22
C LEU A 384 -23.78 -16.30 39.86
N PRO A 385 -23.29 -17.23 40.70
CA PRO A 385 -21.91 -17.22 41.18
C PRO A 385 -20.90 -17.33 40.03
N GLU A 386 -21.16 -18.21 39.06
CA GLU A 386 -20.31 -18.46 37.89
C GLU A 386 -20.27 -17.24 36.97
N LEU A 387 -21.41 -16.58 36.75
CA LEU A 387 -21.52 -15.30 36.04
C LEU A 387 -20.69 -14.20 36.69
N ASN A 388 -20.85 -13.99 38.01
CA ASN A 388 -20.10 -12.98 38.75
C ASN A 388 -18.59 -13.28 38.74
N LYS A 389 -18.22 -14.56 38.82
CA LYS A 389 -16.83 -15.02 38.71
C LYS A 389 -16.25 -14.70 37.33
N PHE A 390 -16.95 -15.05 36.25
CA PHE A 390 -16.51 -14.75 34.88
C PHE A 390 -16.29 -13.26 34.66
N ILE A 391 -17.22 -12.40 35.12
CA ILE A 391 -17.10 -10.94 35.02
C ILE A 391 -15.86 -10.46 35.79
N TYR A 392 -15.67 -10.93 37.02
CA TYR A 392 -14.52 -10.55 37.84
C TYR A 392 -13.18 -10.99 37.22
N GLU A 393 -13.04 -12.26 36.84
CA GLU A 393 -11.80 -12.79 36.26
C GLU A 393 -11.49 -12.17 34.89
N THR A 394 -12.51 -11.87 34.08
CA THR A 394 -12.33 -11.22 32.77
C THR A 394 -11.87 -9.77 32.91
N LEU A 395 -12.46 -9.01 33.85
CA LEU A 395 -12.05 -7.63 34.12
C LEU A 395 -10.67 -7.57 34.80
N HIS A 396 -10.37 -8.50 35.72
CA HIS A 396 -9.09 -8.55 36.44
C HIS A 396 -7.92 -8.90 35.51
N ASN A 397 -8.11 -9.84 34.59
CA ASN A 397 -7.07 -10.28 33.65
C ASN A 397 -7.10 -9.54 32.30
N ALA A 398 -7.90 -8.46 32.17
CA ALA A 398 -8.17 -7.79 30.90
C ALA A 398 -6.90 -7.39 30.13
N ALA A 399 -5.93 -6.76 30.80
CA ALA A 399 -4.68 -6.35 30.17
C ALA A 399 -3.88 -7.54 29.61
N GLN A 400 -3.71 -8.61 30.39
CA GLN A 400 -3.00 -9.83 29.95
C GLN A 400 -3.73 -10.52 28.78
N LEU A 401 -5.07 -10.54 28.80
CA LEU A 401 -5.89 -11.05 27.71
C LEU A 401 -5.77 -10.21 26.43
N VAL A 402 -5.53 -8.90 26.54
CA VAL A 402 -5.24 -8.03 25.39
C VAL A 402 -3.83 -8.30 24.86
N THR A 403 -2.80 -8.37 25.72
CA THR A 403 -1.42 -8.72 25.31
C THR A 403 -1.37 -10.06 24.57
N LEU A 404 -2.08 -11.08 25.07
CA LEU A 404 -2.17 -12.40 24.42
C LEU A 404 -2.86 -12.40 23.05
N ARG A 405 -3.66 -11.38 22.71
CA ARG A 405 -4.27 -11.22 21.38
C ARG A 405 -3.32 -10.58 20.38
N PHE A 406 -2.43 -9.69 20.82
CA PHE A 406 -1.45 -9.03 19.97
C PHE A 406 -0.19 -9.89 19.76
N ALA A 407 0.27 -10.63 20.76
CA ALA A 407 1.46 -11.49 20.67
C ALA A 407 1.32 -12.66 19.66
N ASP A 408 0.11 -13.08 19.30
CA ASP A 408 -0.16 -14.15 18.30
C ASP A 408 -0.43 -13.55 16.90
N GLN A 409 0.03 -12.32 16.57
CA GLN A 409 -0.16 -11.72 15.23
C GLN A 409 0.60 -12.44 14.11
N GLU A 410 1.71 -13.12 14.39
CA GLU A 410 2.31 -14.08 13.45
C GLU A 410 1.31 -15.18 13.03
N TYR A 411 0.32 -15.46 13.87
CA TYR A 411 -0.74 -16.45 13.63
C TYR A 411 -1.91 -15.91 12.80
N GLN A 412 -2.08 -14.59 12.63
CA GLN A 412 -3.20 -14.03 11.85
C GLN A 412 -3.13 -14.40 10.36
N TYR A 413 -1.93 -14.43 9.77
CA TYR A 413 -1.69 -14.87 8.39
C TYR A 413 -2.24 -16.29 8.14
N ALA A 414 -2.12 -17.19 9.12
CA ALA A 414 -2.56 -18.58 9.03
C ALA A 414 -4.09 -18.79 9.03
N THR A 415 -4.89 -17.74 9.28
CA THR A 415 -6.37 -17.83 9.26
C THR A 415 -7.06 -16.75 8.42
N MET A 416 -6.50 -15.55 8.26
CA MET A 416 -7.09 -14.50 7.42
C MET A 416 -6.95 -14.80 5.91
N SER A 417 -5.96 -15.59 5.50
CA SER A 417 -5.84 -16.07 4.11
C SER A 417 -7.06 -16.86 3.61
N ALA A 418 -7.88 -17.42 4.49
CA ALA A 418 -8.93 -18.38 4.11
C ALA A 418 -10.27 -17.73 3.69
N TYR A 419 -10.44 -16.41 3.84
CA TYR A 419 -11.56 -15.66 3.25
C TYR A 419 -11.21 -14.18 2.98
N SER A 420 -10.93 -13.87 1.71
CA SER A 420 -11.57 -12.71 1.06
C SER A 420 -11.68 -12.92 -0.45
N PRO A 421 -12.85 -13.37 -0.94
CA PRO A 421 -13.27 -13.18 -2.34
C PRO A 421 -14.24 -11.98 -2.50
N THR A 422 -14.68 -11.37 -1.41
CA THR A 422 -15.70 -10.30 -1.39
C THR A 422 -15.45 -9.30 -0.27
N MET A 423 -14.65 -8.28 -0.56
CA MET A 423 -14.74 -6.96 0.10
C MET A 423 -14.87 -5.91 -1.00
N SER A 424 -16.09 -5.74 -1.53
CA SER A 424 -16.46 -4.50 -2.21
C SER A 424 -16.57 -3.41 -1.16
N GLU A 425 -15.87 -2.30 -1.35
CA GLU A 425 -15.65 -1.28 -0.30
C GLU A 425 -16.96 -0.68 0.22
N LEU A 426 -17.20 -0.83 1.53
CA LEU A 426 -18.34 -0.24 2.24
C LEU A 426 -17.93 0.16 3.67
N PRO A 427 -17.56 1.43 3.89
CA PRO A 427 -17.46 2.02 5.23
C PRO A 427 -18.76 2.75 5.59
N LEU A 428 -19.63 2.12 6.38
CA LEU A 428 -20.70 2.82 7.10
C LEU A 428 -20.18 3.32 8.47
N LYS A 429 -20.66 4.49 8.88
CA LYS A 429 -20.02 5.36 9.89
C LYS A 429 -20.05 4.80 11.33
N ALA A 430 -18.94 5.00 12.03
CA ALA A 430 -18.85 5.26 13.47
C ALA A 430 -17.73 6.30 13.70
N GLU A 431 -17.75 7.00 14.84
CA GLU A 431 -17.11 8.33 14.95
C GLU A 431 -15.81 8.38 15.79
N GLN A 432 -14.88 9.25 15.37
CA GLN A 432 -13.85 9.98 16.14
C GLN A 432 -12.79 9.20 16.99
N MET A 433 -11.50 9.33 16.63
CA MET A 433 -10.51 10.20 17.35
C MET A 433 -9.08 10.12 16.75
N GLU A 434 -8.50 11.30 16.43
CA GLU A 434 -7.14 11.84 16.70
C GLU A 434 -5.86 10.94 16.67
N LEU A 435 -4.67 11.36 16.20
CA LEU A 435 -4.07 12.62 15.64
C LEU A 435 -3.47 12.31 14.21
N THR A 436 -2.62 13.00 13.40
CA THR A 436 -1.60 14.12 13.30
C THR A 436 -0.09 13.88 13.58
N GLU A 437 0.78 13.53 12.57
CA GLU A 437 2.16 14.07 12.27
C GLU A 437 2.93 13.30 11.14
N TRP A 438 4.21 13.65 10.77
CA TRP A 438 4.88 13.16 9.53
C TRP A 438 6.37 12.66 9.56
N PRO A 439 7.49 13.44 9.65
CA PRO A 439 8.74 13.12 8.88
C PRO A 439 10.16 13.20 9.57
N SER A 440 11.18 12.45 9.10
CA SER A 440 12.47 12.97 8.50
C SER A 440 13.70 12.00 8.43
N ASN A 441 14.76 12.14 7.58
CA ASN A 441 15.05 12.76 6.25
C ASN A 441 16.22 13.80 6.14
N LYS A 442 17.35 13.44 5.45
CA LYS A 442 18.45 14.23 4.77
C LYS A 442 19.46 13.27 4.05
N ALA A 443 20.75 13.66 3.86
CA ALA A 443 21.27 14.34 2.68
C ALA A 443 22.79 14.69 2.78
N THR A 444 23.54 14.41 1.70
CA THR A 444 24.82 15.08 1.36
C THR A 444 24.70 15.66 -0.06
N GLU A 445 24.73 16.97 -0.29
CA GLU A 445 25.89 17.89 -0.25
C GLU A 445 26.91 17.63 -1.38
N TRP A 446 27.23 18.69 -2.15
CA TRP A 446 28.05 18.63 -3.38
C TRP A 446 28.94 19.88 -3.44
N PRO A 447 30.27 19.77 -3.57
CA PRO A 447 31.17 20.93 -3.51
C PRO A 447 31.24 21.71 -4.85
N SER A 448 31.66 22.97 -4.78
CA SER A 448 31.79 23.88 -5.93
C SER A 448 33.19 24.49 -6.03
N ASN A 449 33.62 24.91 -7.24
CA ASN A 449 34.17 26.27 -7.54
C ASN A 449 34.79 26.41 -8.97
N ARG A 450 34.43 27.52 -9.65
CA ARG A 450 35.23 28.43 -10.51
C ARG A 450 36.08 27.96 -11.71
N ALA A 451 35.83 28.61 -12.87
CA ALA A 451 36.77 29.42 -13.69
C ALA A 451 35.97 30.14 -14.83
N THR A 452 35.78 31.49 -14.85
CA THR A 452 36.50 32.55 -15.65
C THR A 452 36.47 32.37 -17.19
N GLU A 453 36.30 33.37 -18.08
CA GLU A 453 36.14 34.86 -18.03
C GLU A 453 35.61 35.39 -19.42
N GLY A 454 35.33 36.67 -19.73
CA GLY A 454 35.48 37.92 -18.96
C GLY A 454 35.19 39.29 -19.67
N THR A 455 34.75 39.37 -20.95
CA THR A 455 34.73 40.63 -21.77
C THR A 455 33.36 41.30 -21.99
N SER A 456 33.19 42.63 -22.17
CA SER A 456 33.94 43.84 -21.71
C SER A 456 33.24 45.14 -22.19
N LEU A 457 33.02 46.13 -21.29
CA LEU A 457 32.90 47.60 -21.50
C LEU A 457 32.05 48.13 -22.69
N SER A 458 31.05 49.01 -22.50
CA SER A 458 31.24 50.40 -22.02
C SER A 458 29.89 51.16 -21.97
N GLY A 459 29.83 52.30 -21.24
CA GLY A 459 28.70 53.25 -21.29
C GLY A 459 28.33 53.85 -19.92
N PHE A 460 28.83 55.04 -19.60
CA PHE A 460 28.40 55.83 -18.44
C PHE A 460 27.42 56.93 -18.88
N GLU A 461 26.32 57.10 -18.16
CA GLU A 461 25.68 58.42 -18.00
C GLU A 461 25.69 58.81 -16.52
N LEU A 462 26.27 59.98 -16.20
CA LEU A 462 26.12 60.59 -14.88
C LEU A 462 24.82 61.39 -14.85
N VAL A 463 23.83 60.90 -14.12
CA VAL A 463 22.71 61.73 -13.68
C VAL A 463 23.18 62.58 -12.49
N TYR A 464 23.17 63.90 -12.66
CA TYR A 464 23.55 64.84 -11.59
C TYR A 464 22.59 64.77 -10.40
N PRO A 465 23.07 64.89 -9.15
CA PRO A 465 22.20 64.95 -7.98
C PRO A 465 21.37 66.24 -8.01
N THR A 466 20.07 66.12 -8.25
CA THR A 466 19.12 67.21 -8.08
C THR A 466 19.03 67.59 -6.59
N THR A 467 19.00 68.89 -6.31
CA THR A 467 18.89 69.39 -4.94
C THR A 467 17.61 68.91 -4.27
N PRO A 468 17.66 68.53 -2.97
CA PRO A 468 16.49 68.00 -2.28
C PRO A 468 15.41 69.07 -2.18
N LYS A 469 14.29 68.84 -2.87
CA LYS A 469 13.02 69.52 -2.57
C LYS A 469 12.51 68.99 -1.23
N PRO A 470 11.80 69.82 -0.44
CA PRO A 470 11.26 69.37 0.86
C PRO A 470 10.35 68.16 0.65
N GLU A 471 10.63 67.08 1.39
CA GLU A 471 9.87 65.83 1.28
C GLU A 471 8.41 66.06 1.68
N ILE A 472 7.50 65.91 0.70
CA ILE A 472 6.08 65.78 0.97
C ILE A 472 5.90 64.41 1.63
N ARG A 473 5.83 64.39 2.96
CA ARG A 473 5.65 63.19 3.78
C ARG A 473 4.38 62.44 3.34
N ARG A 474 4.54 61.32 2.64
CA ARG A 474 3.43 60.45 2.23
C ARG A 474 3.11 59.44 3.32
N THR A 475 1.83 59.18 3.51
CA THR A 475 1.33 58.08 4.34
C THR A 475 0.96 56.94 3.40
N LEU A 476 1.57 55.76 3.60
CA LEU A 476 1.20 54.56 2.85
C LEU A 476 -0.21 54.12 3.25
N HIS A 477 -0.97 53.62 2.27
CA HIS A 477 -2.31 53.09 2.49
C HIS A 477 -2.22 51.60 2.86
N LEU A 478 -2.18 51.31 4.16
CA LEU A 478 -2.20 49.95 4.70
C LEU A 478 -3.39 49.77 5.68
N PRO A 479 -4.07 48.61 5.69
CA PRO A 479 -3.82 47.45 4.83
C PRO A 479 -4.31 47.67 3.38
N CYS A 480 -3.59 47.12 2.40
CA CYS A 480 -3.86 47.31 0.97
C CYS A 480 -4.28 46.02 0.28
N TYR A 481 -5.52 45.92 -0.21
CA TYR A 481 -6.03 44.71 -0.86
C TYR A 481 -6.50 45.03 -2.29
N LEU A 482 -5.71 44.64 -3.29
CA LEU A 482 -6.12 44.63 -4.70
C LEU A 482 -6.43 43.20 -5.11
N LEU A 483 -7.72 42.83 -5.04
CA LEU A 483 -8.22 41.48 -5.36
C LEU A 483 -9.21 41.56 -6.53
N ASN A 484 -9.09 40.64 -7.49
CA ASN A 484 -9.70 40.77 -8.81
C ASN A 484 -11.19 40.33 -8.90
N MET A 485 -11.95 40.24 -7.80
CA MET A 485 -13.42 40.03 -7.85
C MET A 485 -14.15 40.34 -6.53
N HIS A 486 -15.47 40.57 -6.63
CA HIS A 486 -16.32 41.12 -5.56
C HIS A 486 -17.16 40.11 -4.77
N SER A 487 -17.11 38.81 -5.08
CA SER A 487 -17.88 37.76 -4.38
C SER A 487 -17.06 36.49 -4.16
N ALA A 488 -17.43 35.74 -3.11
CA ALA A 488 -16.93 34.39 -2.88
C ALA A 488 -17.53 33.42 -3.91
N ASN A 489 -16.79 32.37 -4.25
CA ASN A 489 -17.35 31.23 -4.97
C ASN A 489 -18.09 30.34 -3.96
N GLY A 490 -19.42 30.30 -4.03
CA GLY A 490 -20.24 29.47 -3.15
C GLY A 490 -20.14 27.98 -3.45
N ASP A 491 -19.75 27.64 -4.68
CA ASP A 491 -19.70 26.29 -5.21
C ASP A 491 -18.33 25.59 -4.95
N PHE A 492 -17.43 26.22 -4.19
CA PHE A 492 -16.09 25.68 -3.93
C PHE A 492 -16.14 24.52 -2.92
N CYS A 493 -15.63 23.35 -3.32
CA CYS A 493 -15.61 22.13 -2.50
C CYS A 493 -14.21 21.49 -2.47
N GLY A 494 -13.81 20.97 -1.30
CA GLY A 494 -12.59 20.19 -1.11
C GLY A 494 -11.29 21.00 -1.05
N ARG A 495 -10.16 20.31 -1.30
CA ARG A 495 -8.80 20.89 -1.39
C ARG A 495 -8.24 21.52 -0.11
N GLU A 496 -8.74 21.13 1.05
CA GLU A 496 -8.27 21.63 2.34
C GLU A 496 -6.79 21.31 2.58
N ASP A 497 -6.33 20.11 2.17
CA ASP A 497 -4.93 19.69 2.15
C ASP A 497 -3.98 20.69 1.45
N ILE A 498 -4.44 21.24 0.34
CA ILE A 498 -3.68 22.20 -0.48
C ILE A 498 -3.80 23.62 0.08
N LEU A 499 -4.96 23.99 0.66
CA LEU A 499 -5.14 25.29 1.31
C LEU A 499 -4.32 25.40 2.61
N GLU A 500 -4.24 24.34 3.40
CA GLU A 500 -3.38 24.22 4.58
C GLU A 500 -1.90 24.24 4.19
N ARG A 501 -1.51 23.53 3.13
CA ARG A 501 -0.13 23.59 2.62
C ARG A 501 0.26 24.98 2.13
N LEU A 502 -0.65 25.67 1.42
CA LEU A 502 -0.44 27.07 1.05
C LEU A 502 -0.34 27.98 2.29
N ALA A 503 -1.09 27.68 3.36
CA ALA A 503 -1.00 28.43 4.61
C ALA A 503 0.37 28.24 5.29
N ALA A 504 0.86 27.00 5.40
CA ALA A 504 2.18 26.71 5.96
C ALA A 504 3.33 27.39 5.18
N GLU A 505 3.28 27.36 3.85
CA GLU A 505 4.36 27.88 2.99
C GLU A 505 4.31 29.42 2.82
N LEU A 506 3.12 30.04 2.88
CA LEU A 506 2.94 31.46 2.53
C LEU A 506 2.54 32.39 3.68
N LEU A 507 2.04 31.90 4.83
CA LEU A 507 1.68 32.79 5.94
C LEU A 507 2.91 33.42 6.62
N PRO A 508 2.82 34.66 7.13
CA PRO A 508 3.90 35.26 7.91
C PRO A 508 4.04 34.63 9.30
N SER A 509 5.20 34.04 9.59
CA SER A 509 5.52 33.45 10.88
C SER A 509 5.60 34.51 11.98
N GLN A 510 4.89 34.34 13.10
CA GLN A 510 4.89 35.33 14.19
C GLN A 510 6.21 35.37 15.00
N ASN A 511 7.04 34.31 14.93
CA ASN A 511 8.18 34.08 15.81
C ASN A 511 9.57 34.22 15.13
N ILE A 512 9.76 35.20 14.23
CA ILE A 512 11.10 35.51 13.68
C ILE A 512 11.48 36.97 13.96
N VAL A 513 12.32 37.16 14.98
CA VAL A 513 12.98 38.45 15.27
C VAL A 513 14.47 38.32 14.99
N THR A 514 14.93 38.76 13.82
CA THR A 514 16.17 39.55 13.61
C THR A 514 16.39 39.88 12.13
N ALA A 515 17.28 40.84 11.87
CA ALA A 515 17.48 41.47 10.57
C ALA A 515 18.15 40.56 9.51
N SER A 516 17.87 40.86 8.24
CA SER A 516 18.74 40.56 7.09
C SER A 516 18.86 39.10 6.65
N GLY A 517 17.83 38.25 6.82
CA GLY A 517 17.95 36.82 6.45
C GLY A 517 16.70 36.07 5.96
N THR A 518 15.48 36.63 6.05
CA THR A 518 14.26 35.92 5.62
C THR A 518 14.13 35.90 4.10
N ALA A 519 14.22 34.70 3.52
CA ALA A 519 14.05 34.49 2.09
C ALA A 519 12.59 34.66 1.64
N LEU A 520 12.41 35.10 0.40
CA LEU A 520 11.14 35.21 -0.30
C LEU A 520 10.41 33.85 -0.30
N ARG A 521 9.24 33.78 0.32
CA ARG A 521 8.38 32.58 0.30
C ARG A 521 7.67 32.51 -1.03
N GLN A 522 7.65 31.36 -1.68
CA GLN A 522 6.91 31.16 -2.93
C GLN A 522 6.29 29.76 -3.02
N PHE A 523 5.16 29.66 -3.71
CA PHE A 523 4.54 28.38 -4.07
C PHE A 523 3.87 28.50 -5.44
N ALA A 524 4.03 27.50 -6.31
CA ALA A 524 3.38 27.45 -7.61
C ALA A 524 2.37 26.30 -7.71
N LEU A 525 1.13 26.62 -8.11
CA LEU A 525 0.07 25.68 -8.45
C LEU A 525 0.13 25.42 -9.96
N CYS A 526 0.66 24.27 -10.35
CA CYS A 526 0.79 23.81 -11.74
C CYS A 526 -0.33 22.82 -12.10
N GLY A 527 -0.54 22.56 -13.39
CA GLY A 527 -1.54 21.60 -13.89
C GLY A 527 -2.39 22.16 -15.04
N PHE A 528 -3.27 21.33 -15.62
CA PHE A 528 -3.99 21.67 -16.85
C PHE A 528 -5.12 22.72 -16.66
N GLY A 529 -5.88 23.00 -17.73
CA GLY A 529 -6.98 23.96 -17.70
C GLY A 529 -8.23 23.40 -17.00
N GLY A 530 -8.82 24.14 -16.07
CA GLY A 530 -10.06 23.73 -15.37
C GLY A 530 -9.86 22.87 -14.11
N ILE A 531 -8.61 22.58 -13.72
CA ILE A 531 -8.27 21.74 -12.54
C ILE A 531 -8.38 22.46 -11.18
N GLY A 532 -8.83 23.72 -11.17
CA GLY A 532 -9.14 24.49 -9.96
C GLY A 532 -8.05 25.47 -9.46
N LYS A 533 -6.87 25.53 -10.09
CA LYS A 533 -5.69 26.32 -9.62
C LYS A 533 -6.02 27.76 -9.20
N THR A 534 -6.71 28.50 -10.07
CA THR A 534 -7.14 29.89 -9.84
C THR A 534 -8.15 30.00 -8.70
N GLU A 535 -9.09 29.05 -8.59
CA GLU A 535 -10.08 29.05 -7.51
C GLU A 535 -9.45 28.72 -6.15
N ILE A 536 -8.48 27.81 -6.10
CA ILE A 536 -7.68 27.53 -4.89
C ILE A 536 -6.91 28.79 -4.46
N ALA A 537 -6.28 29.51 -5.39
CA ALA A 537 -5.59 30.77 -5.09
C ALA A 537 -6.55 31.88 -4.63
N ARG A 538 -7.76 31.97 -5.20
CA ARG A 538 -8.84 32.88 -4.75
C ARG A 538 -9.31 32.54 -3.34
N GLU A 539 -9.53 31.26 -3.05
CA GLU A 539 -10.01 30.79 -1.75
C GLU A 539 -8.96 30.95 -0.65
N PHE A 540 -7.69 30.64 -0.94
CA PHE A 540 -6.57 30.93 -0.07
C PHE A 540 -6.49 32.43 0.27
N SER A 541 -6.57 33.30 -0.75
CA SER A 541 -6.60 34.74 -0.55
C SER A 541 -7.83 35.20 0.27
N ARG A 542 -9.01 34.62 0.02
CA ARG A 542 -10.24 34.94 0.77
C ARG A 542 -10.09 34.65 2.26
N ARG A 543 -9.54 33.48 2.61
CA ARG A 543 -9.32 33.02 4.00
C ARG A 543 -8.23 33.83 4.70
N HIS A 544 -7.10 34.04 4.04
CA HIS A 544 -5.87 34.50 4.70
C HIS A 544 -5.46 35.96 4.48
N LYS A 545 -6.20 36.75 3.68
CA LYS A 545 -5.86 38.17 3.44
C LYS A 545 -5.61 39.00 4.71
N ALA A 546 -6.34 38.73 5.79
CA ALA A 546 -6.19 39.45 7.06
C ALA A 546 -4.87 39.14 7.81
N CYS A 547 -4.10 38.14 7.36
CA CYS A 547 -2.77 37.83 7.88
C CYS A 547 -1.66 38.67 7.22
N PHE A 548 -1.98 39.49 6.21
CA PHE A 548 -1.04 40.32 5.47
C PHE A 548 -1.40 41.81 5.59
N ASP A 549 -0.41 42.68 5.76
CA ASP A 549 -0.60 44.13 5.58
C ASP A 549 -0.99 44.48 4.13
N ALA A 550 -0.59 43.68 3.14
CA ALA A 550 -1.04 43.86 1.76
C ALA A 550 -1.23 42.55 0.96
N VAL A 551 -2.21 42.54 0.05
CA VAL A 551 -2.40 41.45 -0.92
C VAL A 551 -2.69 42.01 -2.31
N PHE A 552 -1.97 41.51 -3.31
CA PHE A 552 -2.08 41.96 -4.70
C PHE A 552 -2.36 40.77 -5.63
N TRP A 553 -3.44 40.85 -6.40
CA TRP A 553 -3.76 39.92 -7.48
C TRP A 553 -3.32 40.50 -8.82
N VAL A 554 -2.53 39.75 -9.58
CA VAL A 554 -1.95 40.17 -10.86
C VAL A 554 -2.22 39.07 -11.89
N VAL A 555 -2.97 39.41 -12.95
CA VAL A 555 -3.12 38.52 -14.10
C VAL A 555 -1.82 38.57 -14.92
N ALA A 556 -1.22 37.41 -15.14
CA ALA A 556 0.12 37.22 -15.64
C ALA A 556 0.16 36.37 -16.93
N ASP A 557 -0.85 36.52 -17.79
CA ASP A 557 -0.90 35.94 -19.13
C ASP A 557 -0.27 36.86 -20.21
N GLU A 558 -0.15 38.16 -19.93
CA GLU A 558 0.39 39.18 -20.84
C GLU A 558 1.17 40.28 -20.08
N ILE A 559 2.33 40.68 -20.62
CA ILE A 559 3.19 41.76 -20.09
C ILE A 559 2.41 43.08 -19.89
N ALA A 560 1.54 43.45 -20.83
CA ALA A 560 0.74 44.68 -20.73
C ALA A 560 -0.25 44.67 -19.54
N LYS A 561 -0.69 43.48 -19.10
CA LYS A 561 -1.54 43.33 -17.91
C LYS A 561 -0.70 43.36 -16.63
N LEU A 562 0.49 42.74 -16.63
CA LEU A 562 1.46 42.87 -15.53
C LEU A 562 1.83 44.33 -15.26
N ASP A 563 2.20 45.09 -16.30
CA ASP A 563 2.49 46.53 -16.23
C ASP A 563 1.30 47.34 -15.69
N HIS A 564 0.08 47.06 -16.15
CA HIS A 564 -1.12 47.74 -15.67
C HIS A 564 -1.41 47.44 -14.19
N HIS A 565 -1.29 46.19 -13.75
CA HIS A 565 -1.51 45.84 -12.34
C HIS A 565 -0.41 46.42 -11.44
N TYR A 566 0.86 46.43 -11.84
CA TYR A 566 1.92 47.09 -11.07
C TYR A 566 1.70 48.62 -10.99
N GLN A 567 1.18 49.24 -12.05
CA GLN A 567 0.75 50.63 -12.02
C GLN A 567 -0.40 50.87 -11.01
N GLN A 568 -1.37 49.96 -10.93
CA GLN A 568 -2.45 50.01 -9.92
C GLN A 568 -1.91 49.81 -8.49
N ILE A 569 -0.98 48.89 -8.26
CA ILE A 569 -0.35 48.65 -6.95
C ILE A 569 0.37 49.92 -6.46
N SER A 570 1.12 50.60 -7.34
CA SER A 570 1.83 51.86 -7.02
C SER A 570 0.88 52.95 -6.53
N LEU A 571 -0.26 53.12 -7.22
CA LEU A 571 -1.32 54.07 -6.86
C LEU A 571 -2.06 53.67 -5.57
N ALA A 572 -2.41 52.39 -5.41
CA ALA A 572 -3.21 51.90 -4.29
C ALA A 572 -2.45 51.90 -2.95
N LEU A 573 -1.14 51.69 -2.97
CA LEU A 573 -0.27 51.85 -1.78
C LEU A 573 0.01 53.32 -1.43
N GLY A 574 -0.21 54.26 -2.36
CA GLY A 574 0.18 55.66 -2.19
C GLY A 574 1.67 55.94 -2.44
N LEU A 575 2.35 55.08 -3.23
CA LEU A 575 3.74 55.29 -3.63
C LEU A 575 3.83 56.46 -4.64
N GLU A 576 3.00 56.41 -5.68
CA GLU A 576 2.84 57.49 -6.68
C GLU A 576 1.45 58.11 -6.60
N ASN A 577 1.34 59.41 -6.93
CA ASN A 577 0.05 60.04 -7.21
C ASN A 577 -0.33 59.88 -8.69
N SER A 578 -1.62 60.03 -9.02
CA SER A 578 -2.12 60.00 -10.41
C SER A 578 -1.53 61.08 -11.32
N SER A 579 -0.95 62.15 -10.75
CA SER A 579 -0.22 63.21 -11.48
C SER A 579 1.25 62.89 -11.75
N GLU A 580 1.78 61.80 -11.20
CA GLU A 580 3.18 61.36 -11.26
C GLU A 580 3.33 60.02 -12.00
N CYS A 581 2.37 59.12 -11.76
CA CYS A 581 2.24 57.77 -12.33
C CYS A 581 2.00 57.77 -13.85
N LYS A 582 3.04 58.15 -14.60
CA LYS A 582 3.01 58.38 -16.07
C LYS A 582 3.77 57.33 -16.88
N SER A 583 4.52 56.44 -16.23
CA SER A 583 5.33 55.42 -16.88
C SER A 583 5.21 54.11 -16.12
N GLN A 584 4.65 53.09 -16.76
CA GLN A 584 4.42 51.78 -16.15
C GLN A 584 5.73 51.11 -15.72
N VAL A 585 6.83 51.32 -16.48
CA VAL A 585 8.18 50.85 -16.10
C VAL A 585 8.67 51.51 -14.81
N VAL A 586 8.38 52.81 -14.60
CA VAL A 586 8.74 53.51 -13.36
C VAL A 586 7.91 53.00 -12.19
N SER A 587 6.59 52.85 -12.37
CA SER A 587 5.71 52.25 -11.36
C SER A 587 6.11 50.81 -11.01
N ARG A 588 6.55 50.02 -12.00
CA ARG A 588 7.03 48.65 -11.81
C ARG A 588 8.25 48.59 -10.88
N GLU A 589 9.28 49.40 -11.14
CA GLU A 589 10.48 49.43 -10.30
C GLU A 589 10.22 50.08 -8.93
N ILE A 590 9.30 51.04 -8.82
CA ILE A 590 8.83 51.60 -7.54
C ILE A 590 8.16 50.51 -6.68
N VAL A 591 7.27 49.71 -7.26
CA VAL A 591 6.59 48.60 -6.57
C VAL A 591 7.58 47.50 -6.20
N LYS A 592 8.48 47.09 -7.10
CA LYS A 592 9.57 46.13 -6.77
C LYS A 592 10.47 46.65 -5.65
N GLY A 593 10.77 47.95 -5.63
CA GLY A 593 11.51 48.61 -4.57
C GLY A 593 10.81 48.55 -3.21
N TRP A 594 9.49 48.77 -3.16
CA TRP A 594 8.70 48.62 -1.93
C TRP A 594 8.58 47.16 -1.50
N LEU A 595 8.27 46.22 -2.41
CA LEU A 595 8.19 44.78 -2.11
C LEU A 595 9.51 44.25 -1.50
N SER A 596 10.64 44.78 -1.98
CA SER A 596 11.99 44.41 -1.51
C SER A 596 12.44 45.11 -0.22
N ASN A 597 11.71 46.12 0.26
CA ASN A 597 11.94 46.83 1.53
C ASN A 597 10.59 47.36 2.07
N PRO A 598 9.69 46.47 2.52
CA PRO A 598 8.29 46.83 2.71
C PRO A 598 8.10 47.58 4.03
N ARG A 599 8.19 48.91 4.00
CA ARG A 599 8.04 49.74 5.21
C ARG A 599 6.57 50.02 5.51
N LYS A 600 6.16 49.98 6.78
CA LYS A 600 4.83 50.47 7.21
C LYS A 600 4.73 52.00 7.21
N HIS A 601 5.84 52.71 7.42
CA HIS A 601 5.89 54.18 7.51
C HIS A 601 7.08 54.77 6.73
N LEU A 602 6.91 55.97 6.17
CA LEU A 602 7.92 56.71 5.40
C LEU A 602 8.61 57.83 6.20
N SER A 603 8.61 57.75 7.53
CA SER A 603 9.14 58.81 8.42
C SER A 603 10.68 58.78 8.53
N GLY A 604 11.35 59.71 7.86
CA GLY A 604 12.81 59.91 7.94
C GLY A 604 13.28 60.54 9.25
N SER A 605 13.27 59.78 10.35
CA SER A 605 13.85 60.18 11.64
C SER A 605 14.44 58.99 12.41
N ASP A 606 15.29 58.21 11.73
CA ASP A 606 15.92 56.98 12.27
C ASP A 606 17.40 57.21 12.69
N GLU A 607 17.90 58.46 12.64
CA GLU A 607 19.28 58.83 13.00
C GLU A 607 19.54 58.93 14.51
N LEU A 608 18.52 58.72 15.35
CA LEU A 608 18.60 58.77 16.82
C LEU A 608 17.89 57.61 17.52
N SER A 609 17.53 56.56 16.75
CA SER A 609 16.92 55.34 17.26
C SER A 609 17.94 54.57 18.12
N GLN A 610 17.60 54.31 19.39
CA GLN A 610 18.48 53.58 20.31
C GLN A 610 18.70 52.13 19.83
N PRO A 611 19.91 51.56 20.02
CA PRO A 611 20.19 50.17 19.64
C PRO A 611 19.35 49.20 20.47
N GLY A 612 18.25 48.73 19.88
CA GLY A 612 17.29 47.83 20.53
C GLY A 612 15.86 47.88 19.98
N GLN A 613 15.46 48.92 19.24
CA GLN A 613 14.13 48.95 18.60
C GLN A 613 14.16 48.27 17.22
N THR A 614 13.24 47.31 17.02
CA THR A 614 13.06 46.57 15.77
C THR A 614 12.30 47.39 14.74
N ARG A 615 12.77 47.36 13.47
CA ARG A 615 12.04 47.95 12.35
C ARG A 615 10.78 47.13 12.04
N SER A 616 9.65 47.81 11.87
CA SER A 616 8.38 47.16 11.52
C SER A 616 8.19 47.12 10.00
N GLU A 617 8.51 45.96 9.42
CA GLU A 617 8.22 45.63 8.01
C GLU A 617 6.75 45.24 7.81
N ALA A 618 6.21 45.49 6.61
CA ALA A 618 4.86 45.15 6.20
C ALA A 618 4.83 43.77 5.53
N THR A 619 3.94 42.89 5.99
CA THR A 619 3.78 41.56 5.41
C THR A 619 2.93 41.64 4.14
N TRP A 620 3.36 40.98 3.06
CA TRP A 620 2.64 41.04 1.78
C TRP A 620 2.55 39.70 1.06
N LEU A 621 1.47 39.54 0.29
CA LEU A 621 1.23 38.41 -0.62
C LEU A 621 0.99 38.93 -2.05
N LEU A 622 1.75 38.41 -3.02
CA LEU A 622 1.62 38.70 -4.44
C LEU A 622 1.17 37.44 -5.18
N ILE A 623 0.06 37.52 -5.94
CA ILE A 623 -0.52 36.39 -6.65
C ILE A 623 -0.40 36.62 -8.16
N PHE A 624 0.39 35.80 -8.84
CA PHE A 624 0.51 35.77 -10.30
C PHE A 624 -0.40 34.68 -10.87
N ASP A 625 -1.54 35.07 -11.45
CA ASP A 625 -2.55 34.14 -11.96
C ASP A 625 -2.48 33.99 -13.50
N ASN A 626 -2.53 32.75 -13.98
CA ASN A 626 -2.34 32.35 -15.38
C ASN A 626 -0.95 32.70 -15.96
N ALA A 627 0.10 32.54 -15.15
CA ALA A 627 1.51 32.62 -15.57
C ALA A 627 1.94 31.41 -16.42
N ASP A 628 1.22 31.15 -17.50
CA ASP A 628 1.40 29.98 -18.39
C ASP A 628 2.71 30.04 -19.20
N ASP A 629 3.34 31.22 -19.33
CA ASP A 629 4.77 31.38 -19.62
C ASP A 629 5.47 32.04 -18.42
N PRO A 630 6.18 31.27 -17.57
CA PRO A 630 6.87 31.82 -16.41
C PRO A 630 7.99 32.83 -16.74
N MET A 631 8.54 32.86 -17.97
CA MET A 631 9.63 33.79 -18.34
C MET A 631 9.22 35.25 -18.16
N ILE A 632 7.95 35.59 -18.43
CA ILE A 632 7.49 36.99 -18.39
C ILE A 632 7.54 37.59 -16.98
N LEU A 633 7.57 36.75 -15.93
CA LEU A 633 7.66 37.20 -14.54
C LEU A 633 9.04 37.76 -14.16
N ALA A 634 10.09 37.47 -14.92
CA ALA A 634 11.48 37.80 -14.56
C ALA A 634 11.70 39.30 -14.29
N ASP A 635 11.05 40.16 -15.08
CA ASP A 635 11.15 41.62 -14.96
C ASP A 635 10.29 42.20 -13.81
N TYR A 636 9.36 41.42 -13.27
CA TYR A 636 8.39 41.80 -12.22
C TYR A 636 8.75 41.20 -10.86
N TRP A 637 9.61 40.18 -10.83
CA TRP A 637 9.98 39.42 -9.65
C TRP A 637 10.70 40.32 -8.61
N PRO A 638 10.19 40.42 -7.36
CA PRO A 638 10.80 41.21 -6.30
C PRO A 638 11.96 40.47 -5.64
N GLN A 639 12.65 41.15 -4.72
CA GLN A 639 13.50 40.53 -3.71
C GLN A 639 12.83 40.68 -2.34
N GLY A 640 13.50 40.32 -1.25
CA GLY A 640 13.01 40.56 0.13
C GLY A 640 12.19 39.41 0.74
N SER A 641 11.33 39.76 1.71
CA SER A 641 10.83 38.89 2.77
C SER A 641 9.36 38.44 2.65
N GLY A 642 8.67 38.82 1.57
CA GLY A 642 7.24 38.55 1.35
C GLY A 642 6.87 37.13 0.88
N SER A 643 5.64 37.00 0.37
CA SER A 643 5.06 35.75 -0.11
C SER A 643 4.56 35.85 -1.56
N ILE A 644 4.80 34.84 -2.38
CA ILE A 644 4.34 34.76 -3.78
C ILE A 644 3.55 33.47 -4.04
N LEU A 645 2.38 33.59 -4.64
CA LEU A 645 1.61 32.46 -5.17
C LEU A 645 1.53 32.56 -6.70
N ILE A 646 1.86 31.49 -7.41
CA ILE A 646 1.77 31.42 -8.87
C ILE A 646 0.70 30.39 -9.26
N THR A 647 -0.13 30.67 -10.26
CA THR A 647 -0.91 29.65 -10.98
C THR A 647 -0.42 29.55 -12.42
N SER A 648 -0.17 28.33 -12.90
CA SER A 648 0.41 28.11 -14.24
C SER A 648 0.02 26.74 -14.81
N ARG A 649 0.10 26.56 -16.13
CA ARG A 649 0.17 25.22 -16.78
C ARG A 649 1.58 24.64 -16.78
N ASP A 650 2.61 25.48 -16.83
CA ASP A 650 3.99 25.02 -16.95
C ASP A 650 4.57 24.60 -15.58
N PRO A 651 5.02 23.34 -15.40
CA PRO A 651 5.72 22.90 -14.20
C PRO A 651 7.01 23.68 -13.89
N LEU A 652 7.61 24.39 -14.86
CA LEU A 652 8.77 25.25 -14.65
C LEU A 652 8.51 26.36 -13.62
N ALA A 653 7.27 26.82 -13.47
CA ALA A 653 6.89 27.85 -12.50
C ALA A 653 7.31 27.50 -11.06
N LYS A 654 7.39 26.21 -10.71
CA LYS A 654 7.81 25.72 -9.39
C LYS A 654 9.29 25.98 -9.08
N SER A 655 10.15 26.01 -10.11
CA SER A 655 11.62 25.98 -9.96
C SER A 655 12.37 27.12 -10.65
N MET A 656 11.69 27.96 -11.43
CA MET A 656 12.36 28.91 -12.31
C MET A 656 13.08 30.05 -11.57
N PHE A 657 12.47 30.60 -10.52
CA PHE A 657 12.99 31.78 -9.81
C PHE A 657 13.65 31.45 -8.46
N THR A 658 13.87 30.15 -8.17
CA THR A 658 14.33 29.66 -6.87
C THR A 658 15.32 28.50 -6.98
N ARG A 659 16.21 28.38 -5.99
CA ARG A 659 17.18 27.27 -5.90
C ARG A 659 16.59 25.96 -5.36
N ARG A 660 15.35 26.01 -4.85
CA ARG A 660 14.57 24.83 -4.42
C ARG A 660 13.21 24.89 -5.13
N PRO A 661 12.77 23.82 -5.81
CA PRO A 661 11.43 23.79 -6.38
C PRO A 661 10.38 23.88 -5.27
N SER A 662 9.47 24.85 -5.36
CA SER A 662 8.35 25.00 -4.43
C SER A 662 7.03 25.15 -5.19
N GLY A 663 6.12 24.20 -4.94
CA GLY A 663 4.84 24.10 -5.62
C GLY A 663 4.35 22.67 -5.81
N LEU A 664 3.22 22.52 -6.46
CA LEU A 664 2.47 21.27 -6.64
C LEU A 664 1.92 21.16 -8.06
N ASP A 665 1.96 19.96 -8.65
CA ASP A 665 1.14 19.64 -9.82
C ASP A 665 -0.24 19.16 -9.34
N LEU A 666 -1.28 19.95 -9.61
CA LEU A 666 -2.64 19.63 -9.22
C LEU A 666 -3.21 18.54 -10.14
N GLY A 667 -3.40 17.33 -9.58
CA GLY A 667 -4.24 16.29 -10.17
C GLY A 667 -5.73 16.55 -9.98
N PRO A 668 -6.62 15.60 -10.31
CA PRO A 668 -8.05 15.65 -10.02
C PRO A 668 -8.40 15.90 -8.55
N LEU A 669 -9.67 16.21 -8.29
CA LEU A 669 -10.29 16.15 -6.97
C LEU A 669 -10.28 14.71 -6.42
N SER A 670 -10.35 14.55 -5.11
CA SER A 670 -10.64 13.22 -4.53
C SER A 670 -12.04 12.76 -4.94
N GLN A 671 -12.35 11.46 -4.84
CA GLN A 671 -13.71 10.97 -5.12
C GLN A 671 -14.75 11.66 -4.22
N GLN A 672 -14.40 11.90 -2.95
CA GLN A 672 -15.24 12.60 -1.98
C GLN A 672 -15.47 14.07 -2.36
N ASP A 673 -14.42 14.81 -2.73
CA ASP A 673 -14.56 16.20 -3.15
C ASP A 673 -15.32 16.33 -4.48
N SER A 674 -15.15 15.35 -5.38
CA SER A 674 -15.81 15.27 -6.69
C SER A 674 -17.32 15.07 -6.52
N LEU A 675 -17.71 14.12 -5.67
CA LEU A 675 -19.11 13.86 -5.33
C LEU A 675 -19.72 15.03 -4.54
N CYS A 676 -18.95 15.65 -3.64
CA CYS A 676 -19.38 16.85 -2.92
C CYS A 676 -19.70 17.99 -3.89
N LEU A 677 -18.80 18.29 -4.83
CA LEU A 677 -19.00 19.30 -5.86
C LEU A 677 -20.17 18.96 -6.79
N PHE A 678 -20.32 17.68 -7.18
CA PHE A 678 -21.42 17.22 -8.03
C PHE A 678 -22.77 17.38 -7.35
N ASN A 679 -22.94 16.82 -6.15
CA ASN A 679 -24.20 16.88 -5.39
C ASN A 679 -24.57 18.32 -5.00
N HIS A 680 -23.58 19.16 -4.66
CA HIS A 680 -23.79 20.59 -4.41
C HIS A 680 -24.34 21.31 -5.66
N LEU A 681 -23.76 21.03 -6.83
CA LEU A 681 -24.13 21.69 -8.07
C LEU A 681 -25.39 21.13 -8.74
N THR A 682 -25.82 19.90 -8.45
CA THR A 682 -27.10 19.34 -8.90
C THR A 682 -28.26 19.60 -7.94
N SER A 683 -27.99 20.06 -6.71
CA SER A 683 -28.98 20.25 -5.62
C SER A 683 -29.66 18.97 -5.13
N ILE A 684 -29.06 17.80 -5.37
CA ILE A 684 -29.65 16.50 -5.05
C ILE A 684 -29.43 16.16 -3.57
N SER A 685 -30.50 15.68 -2.92
CA SER A 685 -30.54 15.43 -1.46
C SER A 685 -31.33 14.17 -1.07
N ASN A 686 -31.63 13.29 -2.03
CA ASN A 686 -32.36 12.04 -1.81
C ASN A 686 -31.42 10.82 -1.98
N GLU A 687 -31.45 9.89 -1.03
CA GLU A 687 -30.61 8.67 -1.03
C GLU A 687 -30.70 7.76 -2.28
N PRO A 688 -31.84 7.60 -2.99
CA PRO A 688 -31.97 6.61 -4.08
C PRO A 688 -31.04 6.81 -5.30
N GLU A 689 -30.45 7.99 -5.47
CA GLU A 689 -29.61 8.30 -6.64
C GLU A 689 -28.10 8.44 -6.30
N ASP A 690 -27.69 8.29 -5.04
CA ASP A 690 -26.30 8.52 -4.60
C ASP A 690 -25.30 7.48 -5.17
N THR A 691 -25.79 6.33 -5.65
CA THR A 691 -25.01 5.39 -6.48
C THR A 691 -24.74 5.92 -7.88
N THR A 692 -25.76 6.49 -8.54
CA THR A 692 -25.65 7.06 -9.88
C THR A 692 -24.82 8.34 -9.87
N ALA A 693 -24.96 9.16 -8.81
CA ALA A 693 -24.10 10.32 -8.56
C ALA A 693 -22.62 9.94 -8.46
N ARG A 694 -22.28 8.86 -7.75
CA ARG A 694 -20.91 8.31 -7.72
C ARG A 694 -20.45 7.84 -9.11
N GLN A 695 -21.26 7.06 -9.82
CA GLN A 695 -20.91 6.57 -11.17
C GLN A 695 -20.65 7.71 -12.17
N ILE A 696 -21.43 8.79 -12.13
CA ILE A 696 -21.21 9.99 -12.94
C ILE A 696 -19.94 10.72 -12.50
N SER A 697 -19.75 10.94 -11.19
CA SER A 697 -18.56 11.59 -10.62
C SER A 697 -17.25 10.88 -10.99
N ASP A 698 -17.27 9.54 -10.93
CA ASP A 698 -16.12 8.69 -11.28
C ASP A 698 -15.83 8.73 -12.78
N ALA A 699 -16.86 8.68 -13.63
CA ALA A 699 -16.72 8.79 -15.08
C ALA A 699 -16.14 10.16 -15.51
N LEU A 700 -16.47 11.24 -14.79
CA LEU A 700 -15.91 12.58 -15.02
C LEU A 700 -14.48 12.75 -14.47
N GLY A 701 -13.91 11.71 -13.85
CA GLY A 701 -12.49 11.65 -13.48
C GLY A 701 -12.02 12.78 -12.57
N GLY A 702 -12.90 13.26 -11.67
CA GLY A 702 -12.60 14.27 -10.66
C GLY A 702 -12.17 15.65 -11.16
N VAL A 703 -12.45 16.01 -12.42
CA VAL A 703 -12.07 17.33 -12.96
C VAL A 703 -13.12 18.37 -12.56
N PRO A 704 -12.80 19.40 -11.73
CA PRO A 704 -13.80 20.31 -11.15
C PRO A 704 -14.73 20.93 -12.18
N LEU A 705 -14.19 21.46 -13.28
CA LEU A 705 -15.03 22.09 -14.29
C LEU A 705 -15.87 21.09 -15.10
N ALA A 706 -15.40 19.85 -15.33
CA ALA A 706 -16.21 18.85 -16.01
C ALA A 706 -17.45 18.53 -15.18
N ILE A 707 -17.27 18.33 -13.87
CA ILE A 707 -18.34 18.19 -12.88
C ILE A 707 -19.30 19.39 -12.92
N SER A 708 -18.78 20.63 -12.87
CA SER A 708 -19.62 21.83 -12.94
C SER A 708 -20.36 22.02 -14.26
N GLN A 709 -19.81 21.52 -15.37
CA GLN A 709 -20.46 21.57 -16.67
C GLN A 709 -21.58 20.54 -16.79
N MET A 710 -21.37 19.29 -16.36
CA MET A 710 -22.42 18.26 -16.40
C MET A 710 -23.56 18.56 -15.43
N ALA A 711 -23.27 18.98 -14.19
CA ALA A 711 -24.28 19.50 -13.27
C ALA A 711 -24.98 20.78 -13.79
N GLY A 712 -24.37 21.46 -14.77
CA GLY A 712 -24.98 22.55 -15.54
C GLY A 712 -25.88 22.07 -16.69
N ILE A 713 -25.61 20.92 -17.31
CA ILE A 713 -26.45 20.31 -18.35
C ILE A 713 -27.70 19.69 -17.71
N ILE A 714 -27.51 18.84 -16.69
CA ILE A 714 -28.57 18.17 -15.91
C ILE A 714 -29.67 19.17 -15.51
N ARG A 715 -29.29 20.27 -14.84
CA ARG A 715 -30.22 21.33 -14.39
C ARG A 715 -30.84 22.19 -15.50
N ARG A 716 -30.28 22.20 -16.72
CA ARG A 716 -30.83 22.99 -17.85
C ARG A 716 -31.77 22.19 -18.74
N GLN A 717 -31.56 20.87 -18.79
CA GLN A 717 -32.36 19.94 -19.58
C GLN A 717 -33.41 19.20 -18.73
N ASP A 718 -33.40 19.43 -17.40
CA ASP A 718 -34.34 18.85 -16.41
C ASP A 718 -34.26 17.31 -16.35
N LEU A 719 -33.04 16.78 -16.49
CA LEU A 719 -32.74 15.34 -16.49
C LEU A 719 -32.62 14.78 -15.07
N THR A 720 -33.11 13.55 -14.85
CA THR A 720 -32.70 12.74 -13.69
C THR A 720 -31.26 12.26 -13.84
N LEU A 721 -30.63 11.78 -12.75
CA LEU A 721 -29.28 11.22 -12.85
C LEU A 721 -29.23 9.94 -13.68
N SER A 722 -30.30 9.13 -13.65
CA SER A 722 -30.38 7.91 -14.46
C SER A 722 -30.46 8.23 -15.95
N GLU A 723 -31.33 9.16 -16.36
CA GLU A 723 -31.42 9.61 -17.76
C GLU A 723 -30.10 10.23 -18.23
N PHE A 724 -29.45 11.07 -17.39
CA PHE A 724 -28.14 11.60 -17.74
C PHE A 724 -27.08 10.50 -17.86
N PHE A 725 -27.07 9.49 -16.97
CA PHE A 725 -26.10 8.40 -17.02
C PHE A 725 -26.31 7.48 -18.23
N GLU A 726 -27.56 7.21 -18.63
CA GLU A 726 -27.89 6.50 -19.87
C GLU A 726 -27.41 7.30 -21.09
N LEU A 727 -27.77 8.59 -21.18
CA LEU A 727 -27.32 9.50 -22.26
C LEU A 727 -25.79 9.71 -22.30
N TYR A 728 -25.11 9.58 -21.16
CA TYR A 728 -23.65 9.73 -21.06
C TYR A 728 -22.89 8.44 -21.40
N THR A 729 -23.52 7.27 -21.18
CA THR A 729 -22.92 5.96 -21.48
C THR A 729 -23.24 5.47 -22.90
N ASP A 730 -24.32 5.94 -23.52
CA ASP A 730 -24.58 5.70 -24.95
C ASP A 730 -23.59 6.46 -25.85
N HIS A 731 -22.91 5.74 -26.75
CA HIS A 731 -21.85 6.29 -27.59
C HIS A 731 -22.34 7.09 -28.82
N GLU A 732 -23.62 6.99 -29.19
CA GLU A 732 -24.22 7.83 -30.23
C GLU A 732 -24.88 9.07 -29.61
N GLU A 733 -25.61 8.91 -28.50
CA GLU A 733 -26.32 10.03 -27.87
C GLU A 733 -25.45 10.94 -27.01
N HIS A 734 -24.33 10.46 -26.42
CA HIS A 734 -23.39 11.30 -25.64
C HIS A 734 -22.88 12.51 -26.43
N ALA A 735 -22.72 12.41 -27.75
CA ALA A 735 -22.33 13.55 -28.59
C ALA A 735 -23.41 14.66 -28.62
N SER A 736 -24.69 14.29 -28.62
CA SER A 736 -25.82 15.22 -28.72
C SER A 736 -26.01 16.11 -27.48
N LEU A 737 -25.56 15.64 -26.31
CA LEU A 737 -25.52 16.42 -25.06
C LEU A 737 -24.72 17.74 -25.22
N TYR A 738 -23.77 17.78 -26.16
CA TYR A 738 -22.93 18.96 -26.44
C TYR A 738 -23.44 19.81 -27.63
N GLU A 739 -24.38 19.31 -28.44
CA GLU A 739 -24.91 20.02 -29.62
C GLU A 739 -26.14 20.90 -29.33
N THR A 740 -26.76 20.76 -28.15
CA THR A 740 -27.94 21.56 -27.78
C THR A 740 -27.57 23.03 -27.64
N LYS A 741 -28.21 23.88 -28.46
CA LYS A 741 -27.90 25.31 -28.60
C LYS A 741 -28.03 26.06 -27.26
N PHE A 742 -26.90 26.44 -26.66
CA PHE A 742 -26.86 27.32 -25.50
C PHE A 742 -26.36 28.72 -25.84
N ASP A 743 -26.90 29.70 -25.13
CA ASP A 743 -26.72 31.12 -25.44
C ASP A 743 -25.33 31.64 -25.11
N THR A 744 -24.88 32.66 -25.84
CA THR A 744 -23.48 33.09 -25.98
C THR A 744 -22.92 33.86 -24.77
N SER A 745 -23.60 33.78 -23.61
CA SER A 745 -23.42 34.68 -22.46
C SER A 745 -22.71 34.04 -21.26
N LEU A 746 -22.53 32.72 -21.22
CA LEU A 746 -21.94 32.02 -20.07
C LEU A 746 -20.48 31.59 -20.32
N VAL A 747 -19.57 32.36 -19.72
CA VAL A 747 -18.10 32.26 -19.87
C VAL A 747 -17.52 30.90 -19.42
N THR A 748 -18.25 30.14 -18.60
CA THR A 748 -17.79 28.92 -17.91
C THR A 748 -17.63 27.67 -18.79
N TYR A 749 -18.05 27.67 -20.06
CA TYR A 749 -17.90 26.47 -20.92
C TYR A 749 -16.43 26.22 -21.39
N ARG A 750 -15.52 27.15 -21.09
CA ARG A 750 -14.21 27.29 -21.74
C ARG A 750 -13.16 26.17 -21.56
N HIS A 751 -13.28 25.21 -20.61
CA HIS A 751 -12.15 24.29 -20.33
C HIS A 751 -12.30 22.83 -20.78
N SER A 752 -13.51 22.29 -20.95
CA SER A 752 -13.69 21.10 -21.84
C SER A 752 -13.33 21.49 -23.27
N LEU A 753 -13.79 22.68 -23.68
CA LEU A 753 -13.26 23.40 -24.84
C LEU A 753 -11.75 23.68 -24.77
N SER A 754 -11.07 23.64 -23.61
CA SER A 754 -9.60 23.83 -23.56
C SER A 754 -8.81 22.56 -23.85
N THR A 755 -9.36 21.37 -23.61
CA THR A 755 -8.77 20.12 -24.12
C THR A 755 -8.92 20.09 -25.65
N VAL A 756 -10.10 20.44 -26.17
CA VAL A 756 -10.37 20.53 -27.62
C VAL A 756 -9.52 21.64 -28.27
N TRP A 757 -9.49 22.85 -27.71
CA TRP A 757 -8.65 23.95 -28.23
C TRP A 757 -7.15 23.74 -28.03
N ALA A 758 -6.72 22.95 -27.04
CA ALA A 758 -5.32 22.51 -26.98
C ALA A 758 -5.03 21.57 -28.14
N PHE A 759 -5.88 20.55 -28.35
CA PHE A 759 -5.80 19.57 -29.44
C PHE A 759 -5.89 20.19 -30.84
N GLU A 760 -6.68 21.26 -31.03
CA GLU A 760 -6.73 22.07 -32.26
C GLU A 760 -5.48 22.94 -32.47
N LYS A 761 -4.80 23.32 -31.38
CA LYS A 761 -3.54 24.11 -31.41
C LYS A 761 -2.29 23.25 -31.49
N LEU A 762 -2.39 21.93 -31.22
CA LEU A 762 -1.28 20.99 -31.39
C LEU A 762 -0.78 20.98 -32.83
N LYS A 763 0.53 20.77 -32.99
CA LYS A 763 1.12 20.44 -34.30
C LYS A 763 0.53 19.10 -34.80
N PRO A 764 0.39 18.88 -36.12
CA PRO A 764 -0.21 17.66 -36.66
C PRO A 764 0.42 16.36 -36.11
N GLN A 765 1.73 16.35 -35.90
CA GLN A 765 2.46 15.20 -35.35
C GLN A 765 2.15 14.95 -33.86
N ALA A 766 1.96 16.02 -33.07
CA ALA A 766 1.54 15.90 -31.68
C ALA A 766 0.09 15.45 -31.56
N ARG A 767 -0.78 15.99 -32.42
CA ARG A 767 -2.18 15.56 -32.56
C ARG A 767 -2.25 14.06 -32.89
N GLN A 768 -1.54 13.60 -33.91
CA GLN A 768 -1.51 12.20 -34.34
C GLN A 768 -0.87 11.26 -33.29
N LEU A 769 0.11 11.74 -32.52
CA LEU A 769 0.67 11.00 -31.38
C LEU A 769 -0.35 10.87 -30.23
N LEU A 770 -1.18 11.88 -29.96
CA LEU A 770 -2.24 11.78 -28.96
C LEU A 770 -3.41 10.89 -29.42
N GLU A 771 -3.77 10.96 -30.71
CA GLU A 771 -4.74 10.06 -31.37
C GLU A 771 -4.28 8.59 -31.36
N LEU A 772 -2.97 8.33 -31.26
CA LEU A 772 -2.41 6.98 -31.02
C LEU A 772 -2.52 6.61 -29.54
N ILE A 773 -2.06 7.50 -28.65
CA ILE A 773 -2.04 7.32 -27.20
C ILE A 773 -3.44 7.05 -26.61
N SER A 774 -4.52 7.53 -27.24
CA SER A 774 -5.89 7.30 -26.76
C SER A 774 -6.39 5.85 -26.86
N PHE A 775 -5.71 4.99 -27.64
CA PHE A 775 -6.01 3.55 -27.74
C PHE A 775 -5.15 2.66 -26.82
N LEU A 776 -4.18 3.25 -26.12
CA LEU A 776 -3.25 2.53 -25.25
C LEU A 776 -3.67 2.60 -23.78
N ASP A 777 -2.96 1.85 -22.93
CA ASP A 777 -3.11 1.98 -21.48
C ASP A 777 -2.84 3.43 -21.02
N PRO A 778 -3.69 4.03 -20.17
CA PRO A 778 -3.50 5.42 -19.72
C PRO A 778 -2.23 5.64 -18.91
N ASP A 779 -1.77 4.63 -18.17
CA ASP A 779 -0.91 4.84 -17.00
C ASP A 779 0.56 4.46 -17.25
N VAL A 780 0.83 3.50 -18.17
CA VAL A 780 2.21 2.97 -18.39
C VAL A 780 2.57 2.78 -19.88
N ILE A 781 2.62 3.87 -20.67
CA ILE A 781 2.99 3.79 -22.09
C ILE A 781 4.52 3.95 -22.27
N ARG A 782 5.19 2.95 -22.87
CA ARG A 782 6.66 3.00 -23.11
C ARG A 782 7.01 3.91 -24.29
N GLU A 783 8.02 4.78 -24.15
CA GLU A 783 8.43 5.72 -25.20
C GLU A 783 9.06 5.06 -26.44
N ASP A 784 9.65 3.86 -26.31
CA ASP A 784 10.20 3.11 -27.44
C ASP A 784 9.11 2.62 -28.40
N LEU A 785 8.06 1.99 -27.86
CA LEU A 785 6.84 1.64 -28.59
C LEU A 785 6.26 2.87 -29.30
N LEU A 786 6.14 4.01 -28.61
CA LEU A 786 5.61 5.23 -29.23
C LEU A 786 6.52 5.79 -30.32
N MET A 787 7.84 5.62 -30.23
CA MET A 787 8.78 6.00 -31.29
C MET A 787 8.64 5.09 -32.52
N GLU A 788 8.55 3.77 -32.34
CA GLU A 788 8.39 2.82 -33.46
C GLU A 788 6.99 2.94 -34.10
N ALA A 789 5.95 3.07 -33.28
CA ALA A 789 4.59 3.39 -33.73
C ALA A 789 4.55 4.70 -34.54
N SER A 790 5.28 5.74 -34.10
CA SER A 790 5.38 7.00 -34.82
C SER A 790 6.07 6.85 -36.18
N VAL A 791 7.02 5.92 -36.32
CA VAL A 791 7.61 5.60 -37.63
C VAL A 791 6.57 4.98 -38.56
N GLU A 792 5.74 4.03 -38.10
CA GLU A 792 4.73 3.39 -38.97
C GLU A 792 3.44 4.21 -39.20
N LEU A 793 3.15 5.21 -38.36
CA LEU A 793 1.96 6.06 -38.45
C LEU A 793 2.21 7.41 -39.13
N LEU A 794 3.40 8.00 -38.99
CA LEU A 794 3.67 9.39 -39.38
C LEU A 794 4.59 9.51 -40.61
N SER A 795 4.92 8.38 -41.28
CA SER A 795 5.79 8.36 -42.45
C SER A 795 5.03 8.48 -43.78
N ASP A 796 4.86 9.69 -44.30
CA ASP A 796 4.50 9.94 -45.71
C ASP A 796 5.71 9.63 -46.64
N GLY A 797 6.21 8.39 -46.59
CA GLY A 797 7.40 7.94 -47.34
C GLY A 797 8.75 8.54 -46.91
N ALA A 798 8.76 9.53 -46.01
CA ALA A 798 9.97 10.13 -45.46
C ALA A 798 10.51 9.35 -44.25
N GLN A 799 11.85 9.36 -44.06
CA GLN A 799 12.47 8.85 -42.84
C GLN A 799 12.04 9.69 -41.62
N PHE A 800 11.12 9.15 -40.82
CA PHE A 800 10.74 9.74 -39.54
C PHE A 800 11.94 9.75 -38.58
N LYS A 801 12.20 10.90 -37.95
CA LYS A 801 13.39 11.10 -37.09
C LYS A 801 13.00 11.12 -35.62
N LYS A 802 13.92 10.67 -34.76
CA LYS A 802 13.78 10.76 -33.30
C LYS A 802 13.50 12.19 -32.80
N SER A 803 13.97 13.21 -33.53
CA SER A 803 13.62 14.62 -33.26
C SER A 803 12.12 14.89 -33.39
N SER A 804 11.47 14.39 -34.44
CA SER A 804 10.04 14.61 -34.70
C SER A 804 9.14 14.02 -33.59
N TYR A 805 9.50 12.86 -33.03
CA TYR A 805 8.85 12.33 -31.82
C TYR A 805 9.12 13.20 -30.59
N ILE A 806 10.38 13.63 -30.39
CA ILE A 806 10.75 14.50 -29.26
C ILE A 806 9.96 15.83 -29.34
N GLU A 807 9.82 16.42 -30.51
CA GLU A 807 9.05 17.64 -30.77
C GLU A 807 7.56 17.42 -30.47
N ALA A 808 6.94 16.37 -31.04
CA ALA A 808 5.54 16.02 -30.80
C ALA A 808 5.23 15.77 -29.31
N ARG A 809 6.07 14.98 -28.63
CA ARG A 809 5.97 14.73 -27.18
C ARG A 809 6.13 16.01 -26.35
N SER A 810 6.96 16.95 -26.80
CA SER A 810 7.18 18.21 -26.07
C SER A 810 5.97 19.13 -26.17
N ASP A 811 5.32 19.17 -27.34
CA ASP A 811 4.04 19.86 -27.58
C ASP A 811 2.92 19.32 -26.65
N LEU A 812 2.84 17.99 -26.48
CA LEU A 812 1.88 17.33 -25.58
C LEU A 812 2.17 17.58 -24.09
N LEU A 813 3.44 17.74 -23.71
CA LEU A 813 3.84 18.08 -22.34
C LEU A 813 3.57 19.56 -22.04
N GLN A 814 3.88 20.47 -22.98
CA GLN A 814 3.62 21.91 -22.84
C GLN A 814 2.12 22.24 -22.78
N SER A 815 1.29 21.48 -23.49
CA SER A 815 -0.18 21.57 -23.41
C SER A 815 -0.77 20.86 -22.17
N SER A 816 0.05 20.21 -21.33
CA SER A 816 -0.35 19.41 -20.17
C SER A 816 -1.35 18.28 -20.47
N LEU A 817 -1.37 17.77 -21.71
CA LEU A 817 -2.26 16.69 -22.14
C LEU A 817 -1.72 15.30 -21.76
N VAL A 818 -0.41 15.19 -21.54
CA VAL A 818 0.27 13.97 -21.07
C VAL A 818 1.27 14.30 -19.95
N GLN A 819 1.62 13.30 -19.15
CA GLN A 819 2.73 13.35 -18.19
C GLN A 819 3.86 12.42 -18.64
N ARG A 820 5.05 12.51 -18.01
CA ARG A 820 6.21 11.70 -18.41
C ARG A 820 7.13 11.34 -17.23
N ASP A 821 7.30 10.04 -16.99
CA ASP A 821 8.39 9.51 -16.17
C ASP A 821 9.69 9.45 -17.00
N LYS A 822 10.63 10.35 -16.69
CA LYS A 822 11.93 10.43 -17.36
C LYS A 822 12.88 9.29 -16.98
N GLN A 823 12.72 8.66 -15.81
CA GLN A 823 13.58 7.55 -15.38
C GLN A 823 13.17 6.25 -16.08
N LYS A 824 11.87 5.96 -16.12
CA LYS A 824 11.31 4.74 -16.75
C LYS A 824 11.13 4.85 -18.26
N GLN A 825 11.33 6.04 -18.85
CA GLN A 825 11.02 6.36 -20.25
C GLN A 825 9.56 6.01 -20.59
N GLN A 826 8.64 6.52 -19.77
CA GLN A 826 7.21 6.26 -19.86
C GLN A 826 6.40 7.56 -19.96
N ILE A 827 5.26 7.47 -20.63
CA ILE A 827 4.25 8.51 -20.76
C ILE A 827 2.95 7.99 -20.17
N SER A 828 2.21 8.87 -19.50
CA SER A 828 0.83 8.63 -19.07
C SER A 828 -0.08 9.76 -19.55
N VAL A 829 -1.37 9.46 -19.65
CA VAL A 829 -2.41 10.34 -20.20
C VAL A 829 -3.67 10.21 -19.35
N HIS A 830 -4.35 11.31 -19.05
CA HIS A 830 -5.59 11.23 -18.27
C HIS A 830 -6.70 10.55 -19.08
N ARG A 831 -7.47 9.65 -18.45
CA ARG A 831 -8.51 8.86 -19.13
C ARG A 831 -9.49 9.76 -19.89
N VAL A 832 -10.04 10.78 -19.22
CA VAL A 832 -10.92 11.81 -19.81
C VAL A 832 -10.29 12.52 -21.02
N VAL A 833 -8.95 12.67 -21.09
CA VAL A 833 -8.29 13.21 -22.30
C VAL A 833 -8.33 12.18 -23.42
N GLN A 834 -8.00 10.90 -23.17
CA GLN A 834 -8.16 9.84 -24.17
C GLN A 834 -9.61 9.76 -24.68
N ASP A 835 -10.60 9.87 -23.80
CA ASP A 835 -12.02 9.74 -24.12
C ASP A 835 -12.54 10.92 -24.96
N VAL A 836 -12.17 12.16 -24.62
CA VAL A 836 -12.44 13.34 -25.45
C VAL A 836 -11.77 13.20 -26.82
N ILE A 837 -10.52 12.73 -26.89
CA ILE A 837 -9.82 12.56 -28.18
C ILE A 837 -10.46 11.45 -29.03
N LEU A 838 -10.89 10.33 -28.45
CA LEU A 838 -11.66 9.29 -29.15
C LEU A 838 -13.00 9.81 -29.69
N ALA A 839 -13.71 10.65 -28.91
CA ALA A 839 -14.95 11.27 -29.34
C ALA A 839 -14.75 12.27 -30.49
N THR A 840 -13.63 13.00 -30.54
CA THR A 840 -13.30 13.91 -31.66
C THR A 840 -12.88 13.20 -32.96
N MET A 841 -12.68 11.88 -32.96
CA MET A 841 -12.35 11.12 -34.16
C MET A 841 -13.61 10.57 -34.84
N ASP A 842 -13.71 10.82 -36.15
CA ASP A 842 -14.71 10.14 -37.00
C ASP A 842 -14.46 8.62 -37.06
N VAL A 843 -15.47 7.87 -37.52
CA VAL A 843 -15.45 6.40 -37.55
C VAL A 843 -14.32 5.85 -38.44
N ALA A 844 -14.02 6.49 -39.57
CA ALA A 844 -12.95 6.06 -40.47
C ALA A 844 -11.57 6.29 -39.85
N LYS A 845 -11.39 7.43 -39.18
CA LYS A 845 -10.18 7.77 -38.42
C LYS A 845 -9.98 6.83 -37.22
N ARG A 846 -11.02 6.55 -36.41
CA ARG A 846 -10.96 5.56 -35.31
C ARG A 846 -10.55 4.18 -35.82
N ARG A 847 -11.19 3.69 -36.89
CA ARG A 847 -10.89 2.41 -37.56
C ARG A 847 -9.45 2.35 -38.08
N PHE A 848 -8.94 3.43 -38.68
CA PHE A 848 -7.55 3.52 -39.15
C PHE A 848 -6.54 3.46 -38.01
N MET A 849 -6.75 4.26 -36.95
CA MET A 849 -5.85 4.27 -35.78
C MET A 849 -5.83 2.90 -35.10
N PHE A 850 -6.99 2.26 -34.93
CA PHE A 850 -7.08 0.92 -34.35
C PHE A 850 -6.35 -0.15 -35.18
N ASP A 851 -6.51 -0.19 -36.50
CA ASP A 851 -5.79 -1.15 -37.35
C ASP A 851 -4.27 -1.02 -37.22
N LYS A 852 -3.78 0.22 -37.14
CA LYS A 852 -2.37 0.52 -36.90
C LYS A 852 -1.92 0.07 -35.51
N VAL A 853 -2.66 0.43 -34.46
CA VAL A 853 -2.37 0.03 -33.07
C VAL A 853 -2.27 -1.49 -32.94
N VAL A 854 -3.23 -2.24 -33.47
CA VAL A 854 -3.22 -3.72 -33.41
C VAL A 854 -2.02 -4.30 -34.17
N ARG A 855 -1.67 -3.76 -35.34
CA ARG A 855 -0.50 -4.23 -36.11
C ARG A 855 0.81 -3.96 -35.40
N ILE A 856 0.99 -2.78 -34.82
CA ILE A 856 2.21 -2.39 -34.09
C ILE A 856 2.36 -3.26 -32.83
N LEU A 857 1.31 -3.33 -32.00
CA LEU A 857 1.30 -4.16 -30.80
C LEU A 857 1.58 -5.64 -31.11
N TRP A 858 1.03 -6.17 -32.20
CA TRP A 858 1.29 -7.54 -32.64
C TRP A 858 2.70 -7.74 -33.22
N ALA A 859 3.21 -6.77 -33.99
CA ALA A 859 4.55 -6.84 -34.58
C ALA A 859 5.65 -6.96 -33.52
N ASP A 860 5.44 -6.34 -32.35
CA ASP A 860 6.41 -6.34 -31.26
C ASP A 860 6.03 -7.30 -30.11
N TRP A 861 4.97 -8.10 -30.25
CA TRP A 861 4.54 -9.03 -29.20
C TRP A 861 5.40 -10.30 -29.17
N PRO A 862 6.10 -10.64 -28.07
CA PRO A 862 6.87 -11.88 -27.96
C PRO A 862 5.94 -13.07 -27.68
N SER A 863 5.32 -13.56 -28.75
CA SER A 863 4.41 -14.71 -28.80
C SER A 863 5.01 -15.97 -28.16
N ALA A 864 4.21 -16.65 -27.35
CA ALA A 864 4.55 -17.89 -26.68
C ALA A 864 4.08 -19.15 -27.45
N MET A 865 3.11 -19.01 -28.36
CA MET A 865 2.57 -20.15 -29.11
C MET A 865 3.55 -20.68 -30.17
N PRO A 866 3.69 -22.01 -30.34
CA PRO A 866 4.57 -22.56 -31.38
C PRO A 866 4.10 -22.21 -32.79
N LYS A 867 5.05 -22.04 -33.72
CA LYS A 867 4.72 -21.68 -35.11
C LYS A 867 3.91 -22.77 -35.82
N PRO A 868 2.86 -22.40 -36.59
CA PRO A 868 2.04 -23.36 -37.33
C PRO A 868 2.80 -23.98 -38.52
N SER A 869 2.44 -25.22 -38.86
CA SER A 869 2.82 -25.88 -40.11
C SER A 869 2.19 -25.25 -41.36
N LYS A 870 0.98 -24.67 -41.23
CA LYS A 870 0.41 -23.79 -42.26
C LYS A 870 1.11 -22.43 -42.15
N GLU A 871 1.73 -21.96 -43.23
CA GLU A 871 2.18 -20.57 -43.28
C GLU A 871 0.96 -19.63 -43.17
N PRO A 872 0.91 -18.73 -42.16
CA PRO A 872 -0.28 -17.93 -41.88
C PRO A 872 -0.40 -16.76 -42.84
N GLU A 873 -1.63 -16.42 -43.23
CA GLU A 873 -1.90 -15.26 -44.09
C GLU A 873 -1.81 -13.93 -43.32
N LEU A 874 -1.89 -13.99 -41.98
CA LEU A 874 -1.68 -12.85 -41.10
C LEU A 874 -0.21 -12.72 -40.71
N PRO A 875 0.32 -11.48 -40.63
CA PRO A 875 1.72 -11.24 -40.27
C PRO A 875 2.11 -11.91 -38.96
N GLN A 876 3.38 -12.24 -38.83
CA GLN A 876 3.94 -12.88 -37.64
C GLN A 876 4.67 -11.86 -36.76
N PRO A 877 4.68 -12.07 -35.43
CA PRO A 877 5.40 -11.21 -34.50
C PRO A 877 6.92 -11.30 -34.71
N LYS A 878 7.61 -10.19 -34.49
CA LYS A 878 9.08 -10.16 -34.36
C LYS A 878 9.42 -10.71 -32.97
N SER A 879 10.21 -11.78 -32.91
CA SER A 879 10.53 -12.50 -31.67
C SER A 879 11.56 -11.78 -30.78
N SER A 880 11.38 -10.49 -30.53
CA SER A 880 12.39 -9.60 -29.91
C SER A 880 11.83 -8.43 -29.09
N GLY A 881 10.51 -8.24 -29.00
CA GLY A 881 9.91 -7.12 -28.27
C GLY A 881 9.65 -7.37 -26.78
N GLY A 882 9.49 -6.29 -26.01
CA GLY A 882 9.13 -6.34 -24.59
C GLY A 882 7.61 -6.40 -24.39
N ARG A 883 7.13 -7.30 -23.51
CA ARG A 883 5.70 -7.52 -23.25
C ARG A 883 5.02 -6.25 -22.71
N LEU A 884 3.87 -5.92 -23.28
CA LEU A 884 3.14 -4.67 -23.03
C LEU A 884 1.85 -4.90 -22.23
N TYR A 885 1.46 -3.91 -21.44
CA TYR A 885 0.12 -3.79 -20.89
C TYR A 885 -0.77 -2.99 -21.84
N VAL A 886 -2.04 -3.37 -21.90
CA VAL A 886 -3.12 -2.62 -22.54
C VAL A 886 -4.33 -2.76 -21.63
N GLY A 887 -4.88 -1.63 -21.14
CA GLY A 887 -6.06 -1.61 -20.27
C GLY A 887 -7.38 -1.32 -20.98
N ARG A 888 -7.35 -0.83 -22.23
CA ARG A 888 -8.53 -0.27 -22.94
C ARG A 888 -9.16 -1.20 -24.00
N TRP A 889 -9.15 -2.51 -23.75
CA TRP A 889 -9.78 -3.51 -24.63
C TRP A 889 -11.28 -3.30 -24.95
N PRO A 890 -12.14 -2.77 -24.04
CA PRO A 890 -13.56 -2.57 -24.33
C PRO A 890 -13.86 -1.65 -25.53
N LEU A 891 -12.90 -0.83 -25.97
CA LEU A 891 -13.04 0.03 -27.15
C LEU A 891 -13.41 -0.73 -28.44
N TRP A 892 -13.24 -2.06 -28.48
CA TRP A 892 -13.64 -2.91 -29.61
C TRP A 892 -15.12 -2.72 -30.04
N SER A 893 -16.05 -2.61 -29.09
CA SER A 893 -17.49 -2.48 -29.43
C SER A 893 -17.82 -1.16 -30.12
N ALA A 894 -17.00 -0.11 -29.91
CA ALA A 894 -17.19 1.22 -30.47
C ALA A 894 -16.50 1.43 -31.85
N ILE A 895 -16.00 0.36 -32.48
CA ILE A 895 -15.26 0.41 -33.75
C ILE A 895 -16.03 -0.36 -34.83
N SER A 896 -16.69 0.37 -35.72
CA SER A 896 -17.48 -0.18 -36.83
C SER A 896 -16.60 -0.76 -37.95
N ASP A 897 -16.97 -1.95 -38.44
CA ASP A 897 -16.38 -2.65 -39.59
C ASP A 897 -14.83 -2.75 -39.68
N PRO A 898 -14.07 -3.06 -38.61
CA PRO A 898 -12.64 -3.32 -38.73
C PRO A 898 -12.38 -4.48 -39.71
N SER A 899 -11.28 -4.38 -40.49
CA SER A 899 -10.99 -5.36 -41.54
C SER A 899 -10.83 -6.76 -40.95
N GLU A 900 -11.21 -7.81 -41.68
CA GLU A 900 -11.21 -9.18 -41.15
C GLU A 900 -9.84 -9.59 -40.60
N ALA A 901 -8.77 -9.27 -41.33
CA ALA A 901 -7.39 -9.48 -40.88
C ALA A 901 -7.06 -8.70 -39.59
N THR A 902 -7.58 -7.48 -39.43
CA THR A 902 -7.43 -6.69 -38.19
C THR A 902 -8.09 -7.37 -37.00
N ARG A 903 -9.33 -7.90 -37.18
CA ARG A 903 -10.06 -8.58 -36.11
C ARG A 903 -9.29 -9.80 -35.64
N LEU A 904 -8.80 -10.62 -36.57
CA LEU A 904 -8.08 -11.85 -36.23
C LEU A 904 -6.71 -11.57 -35.61
N LEU A 905 -6.01 -10.51 -36.01
CA LEU A 905 -4.80 -10.05 -35.32
C LEU A 905 -5.11 -9.59 -33.88
N PHE A 906 -6.21 -8.88 -33.66
CA PHE A 906 -6.65 -8.49 -32.33
C PHE A 906 -7.01 -9.70 -31.46
N ALA A 907 -7.70 -10.70 -32.03
CA ALA A 907 -8.02 -11.95 -31.33
C ALA A 907 -6.76 -12.80 -31.02
N LYS A 908 -5.75 -12.81 -31.90
CA LYS A 908 -4.42 -13.40 -31.61
C LYS A 908 -3.73 -12.67 -30.43
N LEU A 909 -3.74 -11.33 -30.44
CA LEU A 909 -3.17 -10.51 -29.38
C LEU A 909 -3.86 -10.74 -28.03
N LEU A 910 -5.20 -10.83 -27.99
CA LEU A 910 -5.97 -11.15 -26.78
C LEU A 910 -5.64 -12.55 -26.23
N ASN A 911 -5.51 -13.56 -27.10
CA ASN A 911 -5.14 -14.91 -26.68
C ASN A 911 -3.75 -14.97 -26.03
N GLU A 912 -2.77 -14.33 -26.66
CA GLU A 912 -1.39 -14.23 -26.17
C GLU A 912 -1.27 -13.35 -24.91
N ALA A 913 -2.08 -12.29 -24.79
CA ALA A 913 -2.15 -11.47 -23.59
C ALA A 913 -2.74 -12.25 -22.40
N ALA A 914 -3.78 -13.07 -22.62
CA ALA A 914 -4.32 -13.95 -21.58
C ALA A 914 -3.29 -15.02 -21.16
N TRP A 915 -2.59 -15.63 -22.13
CA TRP A 915 -1.50 -16.56 -21.84
C TRP A 915 -0.38 -15.91 -21.03
N TYR A 916 -0.01 -14.66 -21.33
CA TYR A 916 0.99 -13.95 -20.53
C TYR A 916 0.54 -13.69 -19.08
N GLN A 917 -0.72 -13.34 -18.85
CA GLN A 917 -1.27 -13.21 -17.49
C GLN A 917 -1.21 -14.55 -16.73
N LYS A 918 -1.44 -15.68 -17.43
CA LYS A 918 -1.27 -17.04 -16.90
C LYS A 918 0.19 -17.37 -16.57
N GLU A 919 1.15 -16.92 -17.36
CA GLU A 919 2.59 -17.01 -17.05
C GLU A 919 3.02 -16.10 -15.87
N ARG A 920 2.11 -15.25 -15.36
CA ARG A 920 2.29 -14.41 -14.17
C ARG A 920 1.36 -14.79 -13.00
N GLY A 921 0.78 -15.98 -13.02
CA GLY A 921 0.01 -16.54 -11.91
C GLY A 921 -1.49 -16.18 -11.88
N ARG A 922 -1.99 -15.31 -12.79
CA ARG A 922 -3.44 -15.10 -12.91
C ARG A 922 -4.06 -16.27 -13.67
N THR A 923 -4.90 -17.08 -13.02
CA THR A 923 -5.46 -18.31 -13.64
C THR A 923 -6.99 -18.32 -13.79
N LYS A 924 -7.73 -17.35 -13.24
CA LYS A 924 -9.21 -17.30 -13.37
C LYS A 924 -9.77 -15.99 -13.93
N GLN A 925 -9.06 -14.86 -13.86
CA GLN A 925 -9.56 -13.54 -14.28
C GLN A 925 -8.74 -12.98 -15.46
N PHE A 926 -9.39 -12.87 -16.62
CA PHE A 926 -8.79 -12.47 -17.91
C PHE A 926 -9.71 -11.51 -18.71
N ASP A 927 -10.51 -10.69 -18.01
CA ASP A 927 -11.23 -9.51 -18.54
C ASP A 927 -11.92 -9.69 -19.90
N GLY A 928 -12.54 -10.86 -20.14
CA GLY A 928 -13.26 -11.18 -21.37
C GLY A 928 -12.39 -11.50 -22.61
N PHE A 929 -11.07 -11.60 -22.49
CA PHE A 929 -10.16 -11.77 -23.64
C PHE A 929 -10.55 -12.99 -24.50
N PHE A 930 -10.80 -14.13 -23.86
CA PHE A 930 -11.19 -15.36 -24.58
C PHE A 930 -12.62 -15.34 -25.14
N SER A 931 -13.57 -14.61 -24.55
CA SER A 931 -14.93 -14.51 -25.10
C SER A 931 -14.97 -13.58 -26.31
N ILE A 932 -14.24 -12.46 -26.26
CA ILE A 932 -14.06 -11.54 -27.40
C ILE A 932 -13.32 -12.26 -28.54
N ALA A 933 -12.17 -12.90 -28.26
CA ALA A 933 -11.37 -13.60 -29.26
C ALA A 933 -12.14 -14.74 -29.94
N ARG A 934 -12.98 -15.49 -29.19
CA ARG A 934 -13.87 -16.50 -29.75
C ARG A 934 -14.98 -15.91 -30.59
N SER A 935 -15.66 -14.85 -30.12
CA SER A 935 -16.71 -14.16 -30.88
C SER A 935 -16.20 -13.64 -32.24
N ILE A 936 -14.97 -13.15 -32.28
CA ILE A 936 -14.28 -12.75 -33.51
C ILE A 936 -14.04 -13.95 -34.45
N CYS A 937 -13.61 -15.09 -33.92
CA CYS A 937 -13.43 -16.31 -34.73
C CYS A 937 -14.77 -16.90 -35.22
N ASP A 938 -15.79 -16.90 -34.38
CA ASP A 938 -17.13 -17.40 -34.70
C ASP A 938 -17.83 -16.54 -35.77
N SER A 939 -17.44 -15.27 -35.91
CA SER A 939 -17.94 -14.30 -36.91
C SER A 939 -16.97 -14.03 -38.09
N SER A 940 -16.05 -14.96 -38.36
CA SER A 940 -15.03 -14.84 -39.40
C SER A 940 -14.96 -16.05 -40.34
N THR A 941 -14.58 -15.76 -41.58
CA THR A 941 -14.25 -16.68 -42.68
C THR A 941 -12.75 -16.74 -43.01
N HIS A 942 -11.90 -16.04 -42.24
CA HIS A 942 -10.47 -15.88 -42.56
C HIS A 942 -9.72 -17.22 -42.53
N PRO A 943 -8.79 -17.52 -43.48
CA PRO A 943 -8.10 -18.82 -43.51
C PRO A 943 -7.16 -19.13 -42.33
N ASP A 944 -6.95 -18.19 -41.41
CA ASP A 944 -6.20 -18.36 -40.16
C ASP A 944 -7.12 -18.74 -38.97
N ARG A 945 -8.44 -18.60 -39.11
CA ARG A 945 -9.46 -18.74 -38.06
C ARG A 945 -9.31 -20.01 -37.24
N ASP A 946 -9.28 -21.16 -37.92
CA ASP A 946 -9.27 -22.48 -37.26
C ASP A 946 -7.95 -22.77 -36.54
N SER A 947 -6.85 -22.13 -36.97
CA SER A 947 -5.59 -22.15 -36.24
C SER A 947 -5.72 -21.40 -34.91
N LEU A 948 -6.25 -20.18 -34.95
CA LEU A 948 -6.45 -19.38 -33.73
C LEU A 948 -7.46 -20.03 -32.77
N LEU A 949 -8.54 -20.64 -33.29
CA LEU A 949 -9.47 -21.40 -32.45
C LEU A 949 -8.79 -22.57 -31.74
N ALA A 950 -7.84 -23.25 -32.40
CA ALA A 950 -7.07 -24.33 -31.79
C ALA A 950 -6.16 -23.80 -30.66
N ASP A 951 -5.48 -22.68 -30.91
CA ASP A 951 -4.59 -22.03 -29.94
C ASP A 951 -5.39 -21.46 -28.74
N ILE A 952 -6.58 -20.89 -28.95
CA ILE A 952 -7.51 -20.45 -27.89
C ILE A 952 -8.02 -21.63 -27.05
N HIS A 953 -8.37 -22.75 -27.70
CA HIS A 953 -8.82 -23.94 -26.98
C HIS A 953 -7.67 -24.66 -26.24
N PHE A 954 -6.43 -24.56 -26.71
CA PHE A 954 -5.25 -24.95 -25.93
C PHE A 954 -5.11 -24.09 -24.66
N CYS A 955 -5.12 -22.76 -24.80
CA CYS A 955 -5.01 -21.83 -23.67
C CYS A 955 -6.10 -22.06 -22.62
N LEU A 956 -7.38 -22.07 -23.02
CA LEU A 956 -8.52 -22.33 -22.12
C LEU A 956 -8.43 -23.71 -21.46
N GLY A 957 -7.99 -24.73 -22.20
CA GLY A 957 -7.83 -26.09 -21.68
C GLY A 957 -6.77 -26.18 -20.59
N ALA A 958 -5.59 -25.61 -20.82
CA ALA A 958 -4.50 -25.58 -19.84
C ALA A 958 -4.86 -24.73 -18.60
N ILE A 959 -5.42 -23.54 -18.81
CA ILE A 959 -5.87 -22.64 -17.73
C ILE A 959 -6.89 -23.34 -16.82
N ALA A 960 -7.89 -24.02 -17.40
CA ALA A 960 -8.91 -24.73 -16.62
C ALA A 960 -8.31 -25.90 -15.80
N MET A 961 -7.28 -26.58 -16.29
CA MET A 961 -6.59 -27.65 -15.55
C MET A 961 -5.82 -27.09 -14.34
N ASP A 962 -5.07 -26.00 -14.52
CA ASP A 962 -4.35 -25.31 -13.42
C ASP A 962 -5.32 -24.69 -12.39
N ALA A 963 -6.53 -24.35 -12.83
CA ALA A 963 -7.63 -23.83 -12.02
C ALA A 963 -8.44 -24.92 -11.27
N SER A 964 -8.08 -26.19 -11.46
CA SER A 964 -8.82 -27.39 -11.02
C SER A 964 -10.28 -27.50 -11.52
N ASP A 965 -10.58 -26.93 -12.69
CA ASP A 965 -11.81 -27.17 -13.47
C ASP A 965 -11.53 -28.21 -14.57
N PHE A 966 -11.57 -29.49 -14.17
CA PHE A 966 -11.17 -30.60 -15.03
C PHE A 966 -12.12 -30.81 -16.22
N GLU A 967 -13.42 -30.52 -16.07
CA GLU A 967 -14.42 -30.70 -17.12
C GLU A 967 -14.31 -29.63 -18.22
N THR A 968 -14.19 -28.34 -17.85
CA THR A 968 -13.91 -27.28 -18.82
C THR A 968 -12.57 -27.52 -19.53
N SER A 969 -11.55 -27.99 -18.79
CA SER A 969 -10.26 -28.41 -19.35
C SER A 969 -10.45 -29.50 -20.41
N ARG A 970 -11.13 -30.60 -20.07
CA ARG A 970 -11.35 -31.76 -20.94
C ARG A 970 -12.01 -31.34 -22.26
N ILE A 971 -13.12 -30.59 -22.19
CA ILE A 971 -13.86 -30.09 -23.35
C ILE A 971 -12.98 -29.25 -24.28
N HIS A 972 -12.14 -28.37 -23.74
CA HIS A 972 -11.30 -27.49 -24.55
C HIS A 972 -10.07 -28.21 -25.14
N LYS A 973 -9.45 -29.13 -24.39
CA LYS A 973 -8.31 -29.94 -24.87
C LYS A 973 -8.72 -30.90 -26.00
N GLU A 974 -9.90 -31.51 -25.91
CA GLU A 974 -10.49 -32.32 -26.99
C GLU A 974 -10.65 -31.49 -28.28
N ARG A 975 -11.29 -30.32 -28.20
CA ARG A 975 -11.51 -29.44 -29.37
C ARG A 975 -10.23 -28.90 -29.99
N SER A 976 -9.23 -28.55 -29.17
CA SER A 976 -7.93 -28.10 -29.67
C SER A 976 -7.26 -29.20 -30.51
N LEU A 977 -7.22 -30.43 -29.99
CA LEU A 977 -6.65 -31.56 -30.72
C LEU A 977 -7.41 -31.89 -32.00
N ASP A 978 -8.73 -31.82 -32.02
CA ASP A 978 -9.50 -32.05 -33.25
C ASP A 978 -9.15 -31.03 -34.35
N LEU A 979 -9.06 -29.74 -34.00
CA LEU A 979 -8.67 -28.68 -34.94
C LEU A 979 -7.24 -28.87 -35.45
N VAL A 980 -6.25 -29.01 -34.56
CA VAL A 980 -4.84 -29.19 -34.98
C VAL A 980 -4.66 -30.49 -35.77
N SER A 981 -5.33 -31.58 -35.37
CA SER A 981 -5.30 -32.85 -36.09
C SER A 981 -5.85 -32.72 -37.51
N ASN A 982 -6.93 -31.96 -37.70
CA ASN A 982 -7.51 -31.79 -39.03
C ASN A 982 -6.65 -30.90 -39.93
N ILE A 983 -6.05 -29.83 -39.39
CA ILE A 983 -5.05 -29.01 -40.11
C ILE A 983 -3.84 -29.86 -40.53
N CYS A 984 -3.26 -30.62 -39.59
CA CYS A 984 -2.10 -31.49 -39.87
C CYS A 984 -2.41 -32.58 -40.91
N LYS A 985 -3.59 -33.23 -40.83
CA LYS A 985 -4.04 -34.21 -41.83
C LYS A 985 -4.20 -33.61 -43.23
N GLN A 986 -4.73 -32.40 -43.34
CA GLN A 986 -4.89 -31.70 -44.63
C GLN A 986 -3.55 -31.34 -45.27
N LEU A 987 -2.56 -30.98 -44.46
CA LEU A 987 -1.20 -30.60 -44.91
C LEU A 987 -0.27 -31.80 -45.10
N GLY A 988 -0.63 -32.99 -44.61
CA GLY A 988 0.23 -34.18 -44.65
C GLY A 988 1.49 -34.09 -43.76
N THR A 989 1.49 -33.22 -42.76
CA THR A 989 2.64 -32.95 -41.88
C THR A 989 2.20 -32.80 -40.42
N ALA A 990 3.13 -32.83 -39.48
CA ALA A 990 2.90 -32.59 -38.06
C ALA A 990 3.77 -31.43 -37.55
N ASP A 991 3.22 -30.59 -36.66
CA ASP A 991 3.94 -29.50 -36.00
C ASP A 991 4.00 -29.67 -34.47
N GLU A 992 4.68 -28.74 -33.79
CA GLU A 992 4.83 -28.77 -32.33
C GLU A 992 3.48 -28.60 -31.59
N ARG A 993 2.46 -27.99 -32.22
CA ARG A 993 1.13 -27.86 -31.63
C ARG A 993 0.37 -29.18 -31.67
N LEU A 994 0.59 -30.03 -32.68
CA LEU A 994 0.02 -31.38 -32.68
C LEU A 994 0.60 -32.22 -31.52
N TYR A 995 1.91 -32.10 -31.27
CA TYR A 995 2.55 -32.66 -30.08
C TYR A 995 1.88 -32.17 -28.78
N LEU A 996 1.72 -30.84 -28.63
CA LEU A 996 1.10 -30.25 -27.44
C LEU A 996 -0.35 -30.71 -27.25
N ALA A 997 -1.16 -30.72 -28.31
CA ALA A 997 -2.57 -31.07 -28.21
C ALA A 997 -2.78 -32.55 -27.82
N TYR A 998 -1.93 -33.47 -28.29
CA TYR A 998 -1.92 -34.86 -27.79
C TYR A 998 -1.48 -34.91 -26.33
N ALA A 999 -0.42 -34.21 -25.95
CA ALA A 999 0.07 -34.20 -24.56
C ALA A 999 -0.99 -33.65 -23.58
N GLU A 1000 -1.69 -32.58 -23.96
CA GLU A 1000 -2.75 -31.97 -23.15
C GLU A 1000 -3.99 -32.89 -23.01
N ARG A 1001 -4.45 -33.54 -24.09
CA ARG A 1001 -5.55 -34.52 -23.95
C ARG A 1001 -5.11 -35.74 -23.12
N GLY A 1002 -3.85 -36.14 -23.22
CA GLY A 1002 -3.25 -37.15 -22.34
C GLY A 1002 -3.32 -36.76 -20.87
N ILE A 1003 -3.02 -35.51 -20.53
CA ILE A 1003 -3.16 -34.93 -19.18
C ILE A 1003 -4.62 -35.04 -18.69
N SER A 1004 -5.63 -34.60 -19.46
CA SER A 1004 -7.02 -34.68 -18.97
C SER A 1004 -7.47 -36.12 -18.78
N ARG A 1005 -7.06 -37.04 -19.66
CA ARG A 1005 -7.33 -38.49 -19.52
C ARG A 1005 -6.70 -39.09 -18.26
N ILE A 1006 -5.51 -38.66 -17.83
CA ILE A 1006 -4.92 -39.10 -16.55
C ILE A 1006 -5.73 -38.57 -15.36
N GLN A 1007 -6.19 -37.31 -15.41
CA GLN A 1007 -7.05 -36.74 -14.36
C GLN A 1007 -8.40 -37.47 -14.27
N ASP A 1008 -9.00 -37.82 -15.42
CA ASP A 1008 -10.21 -38.65 -15.55
C ASP A 1008 -10.02 -40.13 -15.12
N ARG A 1009 -8.82 -40.52 -14.67
CA ARG A 1009 -8.39 -41.91 -14.37
C ARG A 1009 -8.42 -42.88 -15.56
N ARG A 1010 -8.39 -42.37 -16.79
CA ARG A 1010 -8.35 -43.12 -18.06
C ARG A 1010 -6.90 -43.35 -18.49
N TYR A 1011 -6.14 -44.04 -17.65
CA TYR A 1011 -4.67 -44.07 -17.71
C TYR A 1011 -4.10 -44.66 -19.01
N GLU A 1012 -4.72 -45.70 -19.57
CA GLU A 1012 -4.30 -46.34 -20.81
C GLU A 1012 -4.49 -45.41 -22.03
N GLU A 1013 -5.59 -44.65 -22.05
CA GLU A 1013 -5.84 -43.64 -23.09
C GLU A 1013 -4.89 -42.44 -22.96
N GLY A 1014 -4.55 -42.04 -21.73
CA GLY A 1014 -3.56 -41.00 -21.44
C GLY A 1014 -2.15 -41.41 -21.84
N GLU A 1015 -1.75 -42.64 -21.51
CA GLU A 1015 -0.48 -43.25 -21.94
C GLU A 1015 -0.36 -43.29 -23.46
N ALA A 1016 -1.41 -43.70 -24.17
CA ALA A 1016 -1.42 -43.76 -25.63
C ALA A 1016 -1.22 -42.37 -26.26
N ASP A 1017 -1.94 -41.35 -25.78
CA ASP A 1017 -1.79 -39.97 -26.25
C ASP A 1017 -0.38 -39.42 -25.97
N LEU A 1018 0.17 -39.65 -24.78
CA LEU A 1018 1.49 -39.14 -24.41
C LEU A 1018 2.62 -39.88 -25.14
N LYS A 1019 2.48 -41.19 -25.41
CA LYS A 1019 3.42 -41.92 -26.27
C LYS A 1019 3.37 -41.42 -27.72
N GLU A 1020 2.20 -41.08 -28.25
CA GLU A 1020 2.07 -40.47 -29.59
C GLU A 1020 2.63 -39.03 -29.65
N ALA A 1021 2.35 -38.20 -28.63
CA ALA A 1021 2.97 -36.89 -28.48
C ALA A 1021 4.50 -36.98 -28.49
N LEU A 1022 5.09 -37.87 -27.69
CA LEU A 1022 6.54 -38.07 -27.66
C LEU A 1022 7.09 -38.61 -28.99
N ARG A 1023 6.34 -39.44 -29.72
CA ARG A 1023 6.70 -39.89 -31.07
C ARG A 1023 6.77 -38.71 -32.05
N ILE A 1024 5.76 -37.84 -32.04
CA ILE A 1024 5.72 -36.62 -32.86
C ILE A 1024 6.89 -35.70 -32.48
N ARG A 1025 7.09 -35.39 -31.19
CA ARG A 1025 8.15 -34.47 -30.76
C ARG A 1025 9.56 -34.99 -31.07
N LYS A 1026 9.79 -36.31 -31.01
CA LYS A 1026 11.08 -36.91 -31.42
C LYS A 1026 11.31 -36.80 -32.94
N ALA A 1027 10.26 -36.89 -33.76
CA ALA A 1027 10.35 -36.73 -35.21
C ALA A 1027 10.65 -35.29 -35.67
N LEU A 1028 10.28 -34.27 -34.89
CA LEU A 1028 10.56 -32.85 -35.18
C LEU A 1028 12.04 -32.42 -35.05
N GLY A 1029 12.93 -33.33 -34.64
CA GLY A 1029 14.36 -33.03 -34.45
C GLY A 1029 14.66 -32.21 -33.19
N ASN A 1030 15.95 -31.98 -32.90
CA ASN A 1030 16.44 -31.27 -31.71
C ASN A 1030 15.66 -31.63 -30.43
N TYR A 1031 15.54 -32.93 -30.17
CA TYR A 1031 14.80 -33.47 -29.04
C TYR A 1031 15.64 -33.38 -27.76
N ILE A 1032 15.14 -32.60 -26.81
CA ILE A 1032 15.54 -32.58 -25.41
C ILE A 1032 14.26 -32.93 -24.63
N PRO A 1033 14.30 -33.82 -23.62
CA PRO A 1033 13.12 -34.15 -22.80
C PRO A 1033 12.48 -32.92 -22.15
N ARG A 1034 11.16 -32.97 -21.91
CA ARG A 1034 10.36 -31.87 -21.38
C ARG A 1034 9.36 -32.39 -20.33
N SER A 1035 8.15 -31.81 -20.29
CA SER A 1035 7.06 -32.21 -19.40
C SER A 1035 6.30 -33.45 -19.88
N GLY A 1036 6.35 -33.79 -21.17
CA GLY A 1036 5.62 -34.94 -21.72
C GLY A 1036 6.06 -36.28 -21.11
N GLU A 1037 7.34 -36.41 -20.79
CA GLU A 1037 7.92 -37.59 -20.13
C GLU A 1037 7.52 -37.69 -18.65
N ALA A 1038 7.50 -36.57 -17.93
CA ALA A 1038 6.95 -36.52 -16.57
C ALA A 1038 5.45 -36.83 -16.56
N ASN A 1039 4.67 -36.28 -17.50
CA ASN A 1039 3.24 -36.54 -17.65
C ASN A 1039 2.95 -38.00 -17.97
N LEU A 1040 3.74 -38.63 -18.86
CA LEU A 1040 3.66 -40.06 -19.15
C LEU A 1040 3.98 -40.90 -17.91
N SER A 1041 4.96 -40.49 -17.11
CA SER A 1041 5.35 -41.22 -15.90
C SER A 1041 4.20 -41.36 -14.89
N TRP A 1042 3.32 -40.36 -14.77
CA TRP A 1042 2.13 -40.43 -13.91
C TRP A 1042 1.12 -41.47 -14.37
N ALA A 1043 0.90 -41.62 -15.68
CA ALA A 1043 0.07 -42.70 -16.23
C ALA A 1043 0.67 -44.10 -15.95
N LEU A 1044 2.01 -44.22 -16.03
CA LEU A 1044 2.72 -45.46 -15.75
C LEU A 1044 2.69 -45.80 -14.24
N LEU A 1045 2.83 -44.81 -13.35
CA LEU A 1045 2.71 -44.98 -11.89
C LEU A 1045 1.31 -45.46 -11.50
N ALA A 1046 0.26 -44.83 -12.02
CA ALA A 1046 -1.12 -45.22 -11.74
C ALA A 1046 -1.47 -46.65 -12.20
N GLN A 1047 -0.78 -47.16 -13.23
CA GLN A 1047 -0.89 -48.54 -13.73
C GLN A 1047 0.09 -49.51 -13.06
N GLY A 1048 0.92 -49.08 -12.10
CA GLY A 1048 1.94 -49.92 -11.46
C GLY A 1048 3.11 -50.34 -12.38
N LYS A 1049 3.31 -49.67 -13.53
CA LYS A 1049 4.39 -49.93 -14.50
C LYS A 1049 5.74 -49.34 -14.05
N LEU A 1050 6.16 -49.68 -12.83
CA LEU A 1050 7.25 -48.98 -12.12
C LEU A 1050 8.60 -49.03 -12.86
N GLU A 1051 8.96 -50.16 -13.49
CA GLU A 1051 10.24 -50.27 -14.23
C GLU A 1051 10.25 -49.48 -15.55
N GLU A 1052 9.12 -49.42 -16.25
CA GLU A 1052 8.98 -48.57 -17.45
C GLU A 1052 9.06 -47.09 -17.07
N CYS A 1053 8.43 -46.72 -15.95
CA CYS A 1053 8.48 -45.38 -15.37
C CYS A 1053 9.92 -44.99 -14.93
N ASN A 1054 10.61 -45.88 -14.22
CA ASN A 1054 11.99 -45.70 -13.76
C ASN A 1054 12.94 -45.48 -14.94
N THR A 1055 12.84 -46.33 -15.98
CA THR A 1055 13.63 -46.21 -17.21
C THR A 1055 13.36 -44.88 -17.91
N LEU A 1056 12.08 -44.57 -18.15
CA LEU A 1056 11.66 -43.33 -18.81
C LEU A 1056 12.20 -42.08 -18.09
N LEU A 1057 12.05 -41.99 -16.78
CA LEU A 1057 12.42 -40.81 -16.01
C LEU A 1057 13.95 -40.65 -15.89
N LEU A 1058 14.69 -41.74 -15.67
CA LEU A 1058 16.16 -41.68 -15.57
C LEU A 1058 16.80 -41.34 -16.92
N ASP A 1059 16.35 -41.95 -18.03
CA ASP A 1059 16.81 -41.59 -19.38
C ASP A 1059 16.47 -40.13 -19.73
N SER A 1060 15.29 -39.66 -19.31
CA SER A 1060 14.85 -38.27 -19.55
C SER A 1060 15.66 -37.26 -18.75
N LEU A 1061 15.97 -37.56 -17.49
CA LEU A 1061 16.82 -36.73 -16.65
C LEU A 1061 18.24 -36.70 -17.22
N ALA A 1062 18.86 -37.85 -17.48
CA ALA A 1062 20.20 -37.93 -18.08
C ALA A 1062 20.27 -37.23 -19.46
N GLY A 1063 19.19 -37.29 -20.24
CA GLY A 1063 19.04 -36.56 -21.51
C GLY A 1063 19.04 -35.04 -21.34
N ARG A 1064 18.34 -34.49 -20.33
CA ARG A 1064 18.37 -33.06 -20.00
C ARG A 1064 19.71 -32.64 -19.38
N GLU A 1065 20.21 -33.36 -18.38
CA GLU A 1065 21.47 -33.05 -17.69
C GLU A 1065 22.66 -32.99 -18.68
N LYS A 1066 22.68 -33.88 -19.68
CA LYS A 1066 23.66 -33.88 -20.77
C LYS A 1066 23.53 -32.72 -21.75
N ALA A 1067 22.32 -32.18 -21.94
CA ALA A 1067 22.03 -31.14 -22.92
C ALA A 1067 22.13 -29.71 -22.35
N LEU A 1068 21.80 -29.52 -21.07
CA LEU A 1068 21.63 -28.20 -20.42
C LEU A 1068 22.47 -28.02 -19.14
N GLY A 1069 23.10 -29.09 -18.64
CA GLY A 1069 23.78 -29.10 -17.34
C GLY A 1069 22.90 -29.71 -16.24
N LYS A 1070 23.55 -30.12 -15.13
CA LYS A 1070 22.91 -30.94 -14.11
C LYS A 1070 21.73 -30.26 -13.42
N ASP A 1071 21.88 -29.00 -13.04
CA ASP A 1071 20.85 -28.22 -12.35
C ASP A 1071 20.64 -26.91 -13.14
N ASP A 1072 20.13 -27.10 -14.37
CA ASP A 1072 19.81 -26.01 -15.29
C ASP A 1072 18.72 -25.07 -14.74
N ARG A 1073 18.58 -23.90 -15.36
CA ARG A 1073 17.54 -22.90 -15.03
C ARG A 1073 16.82 -22.40 -16.29
N GLU A 1074 16.81 -23.21 -17.35
CA GLU A 1074 16.16 -22.89 -18.62
C GLU A 1074 14.64 -23.03 -18.53
N SER A 1075 14.16 -24.01 -17.76
CA SER A 1075 12.73 -24.21 -17.49
C SER A 1075 12.49 -25.20 -16.35
N VAL A 1076 11.31 -25.15 -15.73
CA VAL A 1076 10.87 -26.06 -14.64
C VAL A 1076 10.92 -27.57 -14.98
N ARG A 1077 11.24 -27.94 -16.21
CA ARG A 1077 11.12 -29.30 -16.77
C ARG A 1077 12.04 -30.31 -16.08
N THR A 1078 13.26 -29.94 -15.69
CA THR A 1078 14.13 -30.80 -14.85
C THR A 1078 13.49 -31.01 -13.48
N GLY A 1079 12.99 -29.94 -12.84
CA GLY A 1079 12.24 -30.01 -11.58
C GLY A 1079 11.01 -30.94 -11.64
N LEU A 1080 10.24 -30.93 -12.74
CA LEU A 1080 9.09 -31.84 -12.93
C LEU A 1080 9.51 -33.31 -13.04
N ILE A 1081 10.61 -33.60 -13.75
CA ILE A 1081 11.15 -34.97 -13.85
C ILE A 1081 11.69 -35.44 -12.48
N LEU A 1082 12.35 -34.56 -11.73
CA LEU A 1082 12.83 -34.85 -10.36
C LEU A 1082 11.66 -35.08 -9.39
N TYR A 1083 10.57 -34.32 -9.49
CA TYR A 1083 9.38 -34.52 -8.67
C TYR A 1083 8.68 -35.85 -8.97
N ALA A 1084 8.60 -36.24 -10.25
CA ALA A 1084 8.09 -37.55 -10.65
C ALA A 1084 9.00 -38.70 -10.18
N LEU A 1085 10.32 -38.55 -10.20
CA LEU A 1085 11.28 -39.52 -9.63
C LEU A 1085 11.10 -39.67 -8.11
N GLY A 1086 10.87 -38.58 -7.39
CA GLY A 1086 10.56 -38.60 -5.96
C GLY A 1086 9.30 -39.40 -5.65
N ASN A 1087 8.23 -39.21 -6.44
CA ASN A 1087 6.98 -39.97 -6.29
C ASN A 1087 7.11 -41.44 -6.70
N LEU A 1088 7.86 -41.76 -7.76
CA LEU A 1088 8.21 -43.14 -8.11
C LEU A 1088 8.93 -43.85 -6.95
N ARG A 1089 9.92 -43.19 -6.33
CA ARG A 1089 10.65 -43.77 -5.19
C ARG A 1089 9.77 -43.92 -3.95
N ALA A 1090 8.81 -43.02 -3.72
CA ALA A 1090 7.79 -43.20 -2.68
C ALA A 1090 6.93 -44.44 -2.94
N ALA A 1091 6.44 -44.64 -4.18
CA ALA A 1091 5.69 -45.83 -4.57
C ALA A 1091 6.51 -47.14 -4.44
N GLN A 1092 7.83 -47.06 -4.62
CA GLN A 1092 8.77 -48.17 -4.39
C GLN A 1092 9.16 -48.35 -2.89
N ASN A 1093 8.64 -47.53 -1.98
CA ASN A 1093 9.03 -47.45 -0.56
C ASN A 1093 10.51 -47.07 -0.31
N GLN A 1094 11.20 -46.53 -1.33
CA GLN A 1094 12.55 -45.98 -1.26
C GLN A 1094 12.50 -44.54 -0.71
N TRP A 1095 12.13 -44.45 0.56
CA TRP A 1095 11.72 -43.21 1.21
C TRP A 1095 12.79 -42.11 1.33
N ASP A 1096 14.07 -42.50 1.35
CA ASP A 1096 15.20 -41.56 1.48
C ASP A 1096 15.58 -40.98 0.12
N GLU A 1097 15.76 -41.82 -0.91
CA GLU A 1097 15.89 -41.37 -2.31
C GLU A 1097 14.71 -40.48 -2.74
N SER A 1098 13.50 -40.84 -2.34
CA SER A 1098 12.30 -40.04 -2.58
C SER A 1098 12.42 -38.62 -1.97
N PHE A 1099 12.96 -38.50 -0.76
CA PHE A 1099 13.19 -37.22 -0.10
C PHE A 1099 14.29 -36.41 -0.81
N GLU A 1100 15.39 -37.04 -1.22
CA GLU A 1100 16.47 -36.40 -1.99
C GLU A 1100 15.97 -35.85 -3.34
N TYR A 1101 15.20 -36.64 -4.09
CA TYR A 1101 14.61 -36.20 -5.37
C TYR A 1101 13.63 -35.04 -5.18
N HIS A 1102 12.75 -35.08 -4.17
CA HIS A 1102 11.86 -33.96 -3.85
C HIS A 1102 12.61 -32.71 -3.39
N GLN A 1103 13.67 -32.84 -2.57
CA GLN A 1103 14.51 -31.70 -2.19
C GLN A 1103 15.18 -31.07 -3.42
N ARG A 1104 15.74 -31.89 -4.32
CA ARG A 1104 16.40 -31.40 -5.53
C ARG A 1104 15.39 -30.72 -6.47
N ALA A 1105 14.18 -31.27 -6.59
CA ALA A 1105 13.08 -30.64 -7.32
C ALA A 1105 12.71 -29.26 -6.73
N TRP A 1106 12.57 -29.13 -5.41
CA TRP A 1106 12.23 -27.87 -4.73
C TRP A 1106 13.30 -26.78 -4.92
N HIS A 1107 14.58 -27.14 -4.77
CA HIS A 1107 15.70 -26.23 -5.05
C HIS A 1107 15.71 -25.79 -6.52
N HIS A 1108 15.44 -26.71 -7.45
CA HIS A 1108 15.29 -26.39 -8.87
C HIS A 1108 14.13 -25.40 -9.12
N MET A 1109 12.95 -25.62 -8.55
CA MET A 1109 11.81 -24.70 -8.72
C MET A 1109 12.12 -23.30 -8.17
N ARG A 1110 12.58 -23.20 -6.92
CA ARG A 1110 13.02 -21.92 -6.32
C ARG A 1110 14.05 -21.19 -7.18
N ALA A 1111 15.02 -21.91 -7.74
CA ALA A 1111 16.07 -21.34 -8.58
C ALA A 1111 15.63 -20.96 -10.02
N THR A 1112 14.46 -21.41 -10.48
CA THR A 1112 13.98 -21.23 -11.87
C THR A 1112 12.80 -20.25 -11.97
N VAL A 1113 11.79 -20.42 -11.11
CA VAL A 1113 10.55 -19.61 -11.11
C VAL A 1113 10.41 -18.72 -9.87
N GLY A 1114 11.28 -18.92 -8.88
CA GLY A 1114 11.27 -18.17 -7.63
C GLY A 1114 10.49 -18.87 -6.52
N GLU A 1115 10.50 -18.22 -5.35
CA GLU A 1115 9.99 -18.83 -4.12
C GLU A 1115 8.47 -18.77 -4.02
N ARG A 1116 7.84 -17.77 -4.66
CA ARG A 1116 6.39 -17.53 -4.62
C ARG A 1116 5.61 -18.12 -5.80
N ASP A 1117 6.16 -19.15 -6.44
CA ASP A 1117 5.52 -19.82 -7.58
C ASP A 1117 4.82 -21.14 -7.18
N PHE A 1118 3.73 -21.48 -7.88
CA PHE A 1118 2.92 -22.66 -7.61
C PHE A 1118 3.68 -23.99 -7.72
N TYR A 1119 4.70 -24.08 -8.58
CA TYR A 1119 5.56 -25.26 -8.64
C TYR A 1119 6.41 -25.40 -7.37
N THR A 1120 6.87 -24.31 -6.76
CA THR A 1120 7.61 -24.34 -5.50
C THR A 1120 6.71 -24.82 -4.34
N ALA A 1121 5.46 -24.33 -4.28
CA ALA A 1121 4.50 -24.68 -3.24
C ALA A 1121 4.04 -26.15 -3.29
N ASN A 1122 3.83 -26.71 -4.49
CA ASN A 1122 3.51 -28.13 -4.66
C ASN A 1122 4.62 -29.02 -4.07
N VAL A 1123 5.90 -28.75 -4.37
CA VAL A 1123 7.00 -29.55 -3.81
C VAL A 1123 7.19 -29.27 -2.31
N ALA A 1124 6.91 -28.05 -1.82
CA ALA A 1124 6.93 -27.75 -0.39
C ALA A 1124 5.89 -28.57 0.40
N HIS A 1125 4.67 -28.72 -0.12
CA HIS A 1125 3.65 -29.63 0.45
C HIS A 1125 4.21 -31.06 0.55
N LYS A 1126 4.82 -31.56 -0.53
CA LYS A 1126 5.37 -32.92 -0.55
C LYS A 1126 6.53 -33.09 0.41
N LEU A 1127 7.43 -32.11 0.53
CA LEU A 1127 8.50 -32.10 1.53
C LEU A 1127 7.94 -32.10 2.96
N ALA A 1128 6.81 -31.44 3.23
CA ALA A 1128 6.17 -31.52 4.53
C ALA A 1128 5.71 -32.96 4.87
N GLU A 1129 5.16 -33.73 3.93
CA GLU A 1129 4.82 -35.15 4.17
C GLU A 1129 6.05 -35.96 4.63
N HIS A 1130 7.20 -35.76 3.98
CA HIS A 1130 8.47 -36.41 4.38
C HIS A 1130 8.95 -35.98 5.77
N LEU A 1131 8.79 -34.71 6.12
CA LEU A 1131 9.18 -34.16 7.42
C LEU A 1131 8.23 -34.67 8.54
N ILE A 1132 6.92 -34.75 8.28
CA ILE A 1132 5.94 -35.37 9.19
C ILE A 1132 6.31 -36.84 9.43
N ARG A 1133 6.56 -37.60 8.36
CA ARG A 1133 6.89 -39.03 8.41
C ARG A 1133 8.23 -39.33 9.09
N SER A 1134 9.13 -38.34 9.18
CA SER A 1134 10.39 -38.41 9.93
C SER A 1134 10.34 -37.75 11.32
N GLY A 1135 9.16 -37.31 11.78
CA GLY A 1135 8.97 -36.70 13.10
C GLY A 1135 9.47 -35.25 13.23
N ARG A 1136 9.89 -34.61 12.13
CA ARG A 1136 10.44 -33.25 12.07
C ARG A 1136 9.31 -32.22 11.99
N SER A 1137 8.45 -32.20 13.00
CA SER A 1137 7.16 -31.50 12.98
C SER A 1137 7.26 -29.98 12.82
N GLU A 1138 8.32 -29.34 13.30
CA GLU A 1138 8.47 -27.87 13.20
C GLU A 1138 8.87 -27.44 11.79
N GLU A 1139 9.81 -28.15 11.17
CA GLU A 1139 10.17 -27.96 9.76
C GLU A 1139 9.00 -28.29 8.82
N ALA A 1140 8.20 -29.31 9.17
CA ALA A 1140 6.95 -29.60 8.45
C ALA A 1140 5.94 -28.45 8.55
N ILE A 1141 5.78 -27.81 9.72
CA ILE A 1141 4.94 -26.61 9.87
C ILE A 1141 5.49 -25.46 9.02
N ALA A 1142 6.81 -25.25 8.97
CA ALA A 1142 7.43 -24.21 8.14
C ALA A 1142 7.16 -24.44 6.64
N MET A 1143 7.32 -25.67 6.14
CA MET A 1143 7.01 -26.02 4.75
C MET A 1143 5.51 -25.90 4.43
N ILE A 1144 4.63 -26.26 5.36
CA ILE A 1144 3.17 -26.11 5.24
C ILE A 1144 2.75 -24.64 5.22
N ASN A 1145 3.34 -23.80 6.07
CA ASN A 1145 3.08 -22.36 6.09
C ASN A 1145 3.54 -21.75 4.76
N GLY A 1146 4.80 -21.94 4.36
CA GLY A 1146 5.31 -21.41 3.10
C GLY A 1146 4.52 -21.90 1.88
N ALA A 1147 4.04 -23.14 1.85
CA ALA A 1147 3.13 -23.60 0.79
C ALA A 1147 1.78 -22.86 0.81
N LEU A 1148 1.16 -22.68 1.99
CA LEU A 1148 -0.08 -21.93 2.15
C LEU A 1148 0.07 -20.46 1.72
N ASP A 1149 1.13 -19.78 2.16
CA ASP A 1149 1.38 -18.36 1.87
C ASP A 1149 1.52 -18.07 0.36
N ILE A 1150 1.92 -19.08 -0.42
CA ILE A 1150 1.97 -19.04 -1.89
C ILE A 1150 0.57 -19.27 -2.49
N TRP A 1151 -0.19 -20.22 -1.95
CA TRP A 1151 -1.60 -20.43 -2.33
C TRP A 1151 -2.48 -19.21 -1.99
N SER A 1152 -2.13 -18.44 -0.96
CA SER A 1152 -2.80 -17.20 -0.56
C SER A 1152 -2.80 -16.10 -1.62
N VAL A 1153 -1.97 -16.18 -2.67
CA VAL A 1153 -1.84 -15.16 -3.72
C VAL A 1153 -3.07 -15.11 -4.65
N ASP A 1154 -3.67 -16.26 -4.96
CA ASP A 1154 -5.01 -16.35 -5.56
C ASP A 1154 -5.81 -17.49 -4.88
N PRO A 1155 -6.50 -17.21 -3.77
CA PRO A 1155 -7.33 -18.19 -3.07
C PRO A 1155 -8.57 -18.64 -3.87
N SER A 1156 -8.91 -17.93 -4.95
CA SER A 1156 -9.99 -18.33 -5.86
C SER A 1156 -9.50 -19.40 -6.85
N ALA A 1157 -8.25 -19.30 -7.30
CA ALA A 1157 -7.54 -20.29 -8.08
C ALA A 1157 -7.25 -21.53 -7.23
N HIS A 1158 -6.39 -21.39 -6.22
CA HIS A 1158 -5.74 -22.48 -5.50
C HIS A 1158 -6.55 -23.02 -4.32
N LYS A 1159 -7.88 -22.88 -4.38
CA LYS A 1159 -8.81 -23.26 -3.31
C LYS A 1159 -8.68 -24.73 -2.89
N ASN A 1160 -8.38 -25.59 -3.85
CA ASN A 1160 -8.31 -27.04 -3.68
C ASN A 1160 -6.98 -27.42 -2.98
N GLU A 1161 -5.90 -26.75 -3.37
CA GLU A 1161 -4.56 -26.86 -2.80
C GLU A 1161 -4.50 -26.26 -1.38
N ILE A 1162 -5.21 -25.15 -1.11
CA ILE A 1162 -5.42 -24.61 0.24
C ILE A 1162 -6.17 -25.62 1.10
N ALA A 1163 -7.27 -26.19 0.61
CA ALA A 1163 -8.05 -27.17 1.36
C ALA A 1163 -7.18 -28.38 1.77
N ARG A 1164 -6.43 -28.95 0.82
CA ARG A 1164 -5.51 -30.07 1.03
C ARG A 1164 -4.37 -29.73 2.00
N THR A 1165 -3.69 -28.59 1.80
CA THR A 1165 -2.56 -28.17 2.65
C THR A 1165 -3.02 -27.82 4.07
N THR A 1166 -4.22 -27.25 4.22
CA THR A 1166 -4.83 -26.99 5.53
C THR A 1166 -5.24 -28.29 6.24
N PHE A 1167 -5.70 -29.31 5.50
CA PHE A 1167 -5.97 -30.64 6.07
C PHE A 1167 -4.69 -31.29 6.61
N LEU A 1168 -3.59 -31.26 5.85
CA LEU A 1168 -2.27 -31.75 6.29
C LEU A 1168 -1.80 -31.02 7.55
N LYS A 1169 -1.94 -29.69 7.60
CA LYS A 1169 -1.68 -28.86 8.79
C LYS A 1169 -2.50 -29.30 10.01
N GLY A 1170 -3.78 -29.58 9.81
CA GLY A 1170 -4.68 -30.10 10.83
C GLY A 1170 -4.24 -31.46 11.37
N LYS A 1171 -3.89 -32.41 10.49
CA LYS A 1171 -3.41 -33.74 10.88
C LYS A 1171 -2.07 -33.70 11.63
N LEU A 1172 -1.17 -32.80 11.25
CA LEU A 1172 0.08 -32.55 11.99
C LEU A 1172 -0.18 -31.97 13.39
N PHE A 1173 -1.18 -31.10 13.54
CA PHE A 1173 -1.59 -30.62 14.86
C PHE A 1173 -2.29 -31.69 15.71
N GLU A 1174 -3.05 -32.63 15.13
CA GLU A 1174 -3.56 -33.80 15.87
C GLU A 1174 -2.39 -34.66 16.39
N ALA A 1175 -1.44 -35.01 15.50
CA ALA A 1175 -0.29 -35.83 15.82
C ALA A 1175 0.66 -35.21 16.87
N THR A 1176 0.76 -33.88 16.90
CA THR A 1176 1.56 -33.13 17.90
C THR A 1176 0.78 -32.73 19.16
N GLY A 1177 -0.45 -33.24 19.34
CA GLY A 1177 -1.28 -32.97 20.52
C GLY A 1177 -1.85 -31.55 20.61
N LYS A 1178 -1.67 -30.72 19.57
CA LYS A 1178 -2.10 -29.31 19.50
C LYS A 1178 -3.60 -29.21 19.16
N MET A 1179 -4.45 -29.92 19.91
CA MET A 1179 -5.85 -30.24 19.58
C MET A 1179 -6.73 -29.03 19.21
N GLN A 1180 -6.59 -27.88 19.88
CA GLN A 1180 -7.32 -26.66 19.48
C GLN A 1180 -6.93 -26.19 18.07
N LYS A 1181 -5.61 -26.12 17.79
CA LYS A 1181 -5.08 -25.68 16.49
C LYS A 1181 -5.41 -26.71 15.39
N ALA A 1182 -5.48 -28.00 15.74
CA ALA A 1182 -5.97 -29.07 14.86
C ALA A 1182 -7.45 -28.91 14.47
N SER A 1183 -8.34 -28.73 15.47
CA SER A 1183 -9.78 -28.61 15.23
C SER A 1183 -10.15 -27.44 14.32
N ILE A 1184 -9.43 -26.31 14.44
CA ILE A 1184 -9.65 -25.13 13.58
C ILE A 1184 -9.23 -25.44 12.13
N ALA A 1185 -8.00 -25.94 11.93
CA ALA A 1185 -7.48 -26.26 10.59
C ALA A 1185 -8.34 -27.32 9.88
N LEU A 1186 -8.73 -28.40 10.57
CA LEU A 1186 -9.60 -29.42 9.99
C LEU A 1186 -10.99 -28.88 9.64
N ARG A 1187 -11.59 -28.02 10.48
CA ARG A 1187 -12.90 -27.39 10.18
C ARG A 1187 -12.82 -26.50 8.93
N VAL A 1188 -11.76 -25.70 8.79
CA VAL A 1188 -11.51 -24.87 7.59
C VAL A 1188 -11.32 -25.74 6.34
N ALA A 1189 -10.49 -26.78 6.41
CA ALA A 1189 -10.24 -27.69 5.29
C ALA A 1189 -11.54 -28.39 4.82
N CYS A 1190 -12.32 -28.94 5.75
CA CYS A 1190 -13.58 -29.63 5.43
C CYS A 1190 -14.63 -28.66 4.83
N ARG A 1191 -14.70 -27.42 5.33
CA ARG A 1191 -15.54 -26.35 4.76
C ARG A 1191 -15.14 -26.05 3.31
N LEU A 1192 -13.85 -25.88 3.03
CA LEU A 1192 -13.36 -25.65 1.68
C LEU A 1192 -13.66 -26.84 0.75
N ARG A 1193 -13.43 -28.10 1.18
CA ARG A 1193 -13.79 -29.30 0.40
C ARG A 1193 -15.28 -29.33 0.07
N LYS A 1194 -16.15 -29.02 1.05
CA LYS A 1194 -17.61 -28.93 0.87
C LYS A 1194 -18.00 -27.84 -0.12
N GLU A 1195 -17.35 -26.68 -0.08
CA GLU A 1195 -17.59 -25.61 -1.05
C GLU A 1195 -17.16 -25.99 -2.48
N ILE A 1196 -16.16 -26.87 -2.64
CA ILE A 1196 -15.69 -27.38 -3.94
C ILE A 1196 -16.62 -28.50 -4.44
N THR A 1197 -16.71 -29.61 -3.70
CA THR A 1197 -17.40 -30.85 -4.08
C THR A 1197 -18.93 -30.79 -3.96
N LYS A 1198 -19.45 -29.83 -3.18
CA LYS A 1198 -20.85 -29.75 -2.71
C LYS A 1198 -21.29 -30.91 -1.78
N GLU A 1199 -20.37 -31.78 -1.38
CA GLU A 1199 -20.62 -32.88 -0.44
C GLU A 1199 -20.46 -32.43 1.01
N ASP A 1200 -21.34 -32.90 1.89
CA ASP A 1200 -21.24 -32.72 3.35
C ASP A 1200 -20.85 -34.05 4.00
N ARG A 1201 -19.69 -34.10 4.66
CA ARG A 1201 -19.16 -35.31 5.33
C ARG A 1201 -18.55 -34.92 6.68
N ASP A 1202 -18.68 -35.81 7.67
CA ASP A 1202 -18.09 -35.59 8.99
C ASP A 1202 -16.56 -35.50 8.90
N VAL A 1203 -15.98 -34.60 9.70
CA VAL A 1203 -14.54 -34.31 9.74
C VAL A 1203 -13.72 -35.56 10.07
N LYS A 1204 -14.26 -36.50 10.86
CA LYS A 1204 -13.59 -37.76 11.22
C LYS A 1204 -13.71 -38.83 10.14
N SER A 1205 -14.60 -38.64 9.17
CA SER A 1205 -14.79 -39.52 8.01
C SER A 1205 -13.95 -39.12 6.79
N LEU A 1206 -13.16 -38.05 6.89
CA LEU A 1206 -12.33 -37.51 5.81
C LEU A 1206 -10.85 -37.89 6.01
N THR A 1207 -10.24 -38.31 4.92
CA THR A 1207 -8.87 -38.83 4.80
C THR A 1207 -8.00 -37.90 3.95
N ALA A 1208 -6.71 -38.21 3.78
CA ALA A 1208 -5.86 -37.45 2.84
C ALA A 1208 -6.32 -37.64 1.38
N GLU A 1209 -6.72 -38.86 1.01
CA GLU A 1209 -7.21 -39.22 -0.32
C GLU A 1209 -8.41 -38.35 -0.73
N ASP A 1210 -9.33 -38.06 0.21
CA ASP A 1210 -10.49 -37.17 0.00
C ASP A 1210 -10.11 -35.73 -0.39
N PHE A 1211 -8.86 -35.31 -0.16
CA PHE A 1211 -8.30 -34.02 -0.56
C PHE A 1211 -7.29 -34.15 -1.73
N ASP A 1212 -6.73 -35.33 -1.96
CA ASP A 1212 -5.95 -35.63 -3.17
C ASP A 1212 -6.85 -35.67 -4.42
N GLU A 1213 -8.10 -36.16 -4.27
CA GLU A 1213 -9.06 -36.27 -5.37
C GLU A 1213 -9.47 -34.91 -5.97
N ILE A 1214 -9.46 -33.83 -5.17
CA ILE A 1214 -9.87 -32.49 -5.64
C ILE A 1214 -8.75 -31.70 -6.33
N VAL A 1215 -7.49 -32.12 -6.24
CA VAL A 1215 -6.35 -31.46 -6.91
C VAL A 1215 -5.95 -32.19 -8.21
N ALA A 1216 -5.19 -31.52 -9.07
CA ALA A 1216 -4.59 -32.13 -10.25
C ALA A 1216 -3.62 -33.27 -9.87
N PHE A 1217 -3.54 -34.33 -10.68
CA PHE A 1217 -2.79 -35.55 -10.34
C PHE A 1217 -1.29 -35.35 -10.04
N TRP A 1218 -0.67 -34.31 -10.60
CA TRP A 1218 0.74 -33.96 -10.35
C TRP A 1218 0.98 -33.16 -9.06
N ALA A 1219 -0.08 -32.66 -8.41
CA ALA A 1219 0.02 -31.98 -7.12
C ALA A 1219 -0.02 -32.98 -5.96
N ARG A 1220 -0.38 -34.24 -6.24
CA ARG A 1220 -0.50 -35.33 -5.26
C ARG A 1220 0.87 -35.71 -4.69
#